data_AF-A0A5J4USM0-F1
#
_entry.id   AF-A0A5J4USM0-F1
#
_cell.length_a   1.000
_cell.length_b   1.000
_cell.length_c   1.000
_cell.angle_alpha   90.00
_cell.angle_beta   90.00
_cell.angle_gamma   90.00
#
_symmetry.space_group_name_H-M   'P 1'
#
loop_
_entity.id
_entity.type
_entity.pdbx_description
1 polymer ?
#
loop_
_entity_poly.entity_id
_entity_poly.type
_entity_poly.pdbx_seq_one_letter_code
_entity_poly.pdbx_strand_id
1 'polypeptide(L)'
;MEDLLKQQKQIIKATSFKETRQKIVRLQHFTQYEIDEIQEKIDLHKDQQIRYDENFNYEYFNCLMFTEPLEHQECKEAIIKARQGYNTQSIVMQNDDVSTTYFDNEITSIDDINELIDTAYNDNSRRAFKMQFLFGTISEELAYGNFIYDHQPLLDSHIQQYAPAMITDQQTIDQYKLYIKSCIVEMQDFQITESTKYRYIGIYAMMVKVSRFPLAGLLERKVNTCFGKPLSKDSVICNSQWISVLKPLSVASTIKLKWREQYNNDDQYKKITTPFGTDALKTIYYDLRQGTDFITQWIEQIFEEAKQVALDNKYDDEAIPYNQCVSIIGFNSSRFDQALFSKYLHNDKWTIQSFIGTMGQGKQIVVEHKQTKQQIKFIDAMNYTQPTDLANFAKDFGNKDNESKGLFPYEGITYDNYNYEPNKSQPFSIRAFDSQLKNKTMNDDDYQLYLSDAKNYATRWDYLQHYNELDTQIMIQPLDNLINWFYQYNVDMLSVMSLAANANAIKYAIAYKDFDLNVNYPQQSKKSTPFILSQSYWNSKVIGYGIQDKQKHRKTNNNVTINDYEYYKDLFERQGCVICGDKFTMDNKPTLDRIDNRLPHIKSNCQPCCLYCNRYKSDKDEKITKLFIQLRRYCIINHLPQTIVNNE
;
A
#
# COMPACT_ATOMS: atom_id res chain seq x y z
N MET A 1 -37.59 5.55 5.57
CA MET A 1 -36.78 4.54 6.31
C MET A 1 -36.88 3.16 5.66
N GLU A 2 -38.06 2.68 5.27
CA GLU A 2 -38.24 1.41 4.55
C GLU A 2 -37.63 1.38 3.13
N ASP A 3 -37.68 2.48 2.37
CA ASP A 3 -37.01 2.57 1.06
C ASP A 3 -35.48 2.57 1.18
N LEU A 4 -34.95 3.17 2.25
CA LEU A 4 -33.53 3.16 2.61
C LEU A 4 -33.05 1.75 3.00
N LEU A 5 -33.92 0.98 3.66
CA LEU A 5 -33.70 -0.44 3.98
C LEU A 5 -33.82 -1.35 2.74
N LYS A 6 -34.69 -1.01 1.77
CA LYS A 6 -34.78 -1.70 0.48
C LYS A 6 -33.53 -1.48 -0.39
N GLN A 7 -33.01 -0.25 -0.43
CA GLN A 7 -31.77 0.09 -1.13
C GLN A 7 -30.53 -0.50 -0.41
N GLN A 8 -30.48 -0.47 0.93
CA GLN A 8 -29.46 -1.21 1.69
C GLN A 8 -29.52 -2.72 1.42
N LYS A 9 -30.71 -3.32 1.29
CA LYS A 9 -30.86 -4.76 0.98
C LYS A 9 -30.38 -5.14 -0.42
N GLN A 10 -30.39 -4.22 -1.39
CA GLN A 10 -29.75 -4.45 -2.70
C GLN A 10 -28.22 -4.42 -2.61
N ILE A 11 -27.65 -3.55 -1.76
CA ILE A 11 -26.20 -3.46 -1.52
C ILE A 11 -25.67 -4.64 -0.67
N ILE A 12 -26.49 -5.19 0.22
CA ILE A 12 -26.14 -6.27 1.16
C ILE A 12 -26.25 -7.68 0.52
N LYS A 13 -26.86 -7.83 -0.66
CA LYS A 13 -26.97 -9.13 -1.36
C LYS A 13 -25.67 -9.60 -2.04
N ALA A 14 -24.56 -8.85 -1.93
CA ALA A 14 -23.24 -9.35 -2.26
C ALA A 14 -22.73 -10.24 -1.10
N THR A 15 -22.55 -11.51 -1.42
CA THR A 15 -22.09 -12.59 -0.54
C THR A 15 -20.86 -12.22 0.30
N SER A 16 -20.95 -12.54 1.60
CA SER A 16 -19.96 -12.47 2.69
C SER A 16 -19.14 -11.16 2.85
N PHE A 17 -19.83 -10.04 3.08
CA PHE A 17 -19.28 -8.77 3.58
C PHE A 17 -18.33 -8.89 4.80
N LYS A 18 -18.43 -9.99 5.58
CA LYS A 18 -17.55 -10.31 6.72
C LYS A 18 -16.16 -10.81 6.27
N GLU A 19 -16.06 -11.53 5.15
CA GLU A 19 -14.79 -11.96 4.56
C GLU A 19 -14.08 -10.81 3.83
N THR A 20 -14.83 -9.95 3.13
CA THR A 20 -14.28 -8.80 2.40
C THR A 20 -13.73 -7.71 3.33
N ARG A 21 -14.36 -7.49 4.48
CA ARG A 21 -13.88 -6.56 5.53
C ARG A 21 -12.59 -7.05 6.19
N GLN A 22 -12.45 -8.37 6.41
CA GLN A 22 -11.19 -8.94 6.88
C GLN A 22 -10.11 -8.86 5.82
N LYS A 23 -10.42 -9.02 4.52
CA LYS A 23 -9.41 -8.99 3.45
C LYS A 23 -8.86 -7.58 3.15
N ILE A 24 -9.70 -6.53 3.14
CA ILE A 24 -9.29 -5.19 2.69
C ILE A 24 -8.55 -4.37 3.76
N VAL A 25 -9.04 -4.39 5.02
CA VAL A 25 -8.36 -3.72 6.14
C VAL A 25 -7.05 -4.42 6.49
N ARG A 26 -7.00 -5.75 6.32
CA ARG A 26 -5.75 -6.49 6.40
C ARG A 26 -4.76 -6.05 5.31
N LEU A 27 -5.17 -5.86 4.06
CA LEU A 27 -4.26 -5.56 2.94
C LEU A 27 -3.56 -4.18 3.01
N GLN A 28 -4.23 -3.12 3.49
CA GLN A 28 -3.58 -1.79 3.69
C GLN A 28 -2.65 -1.78 4.90
N HIS A 29 -3.02 -2.48 5.98
CA HIS A 29 -2.13 -2.66 7.12
C HIS A 29 -0.95 -3.56 6.75
N PHE A 30 -1.15 -4.62 5.95
CA PHE A 30 -0.10 -5.57 5.61
C PHE A 30 1.09 -4.94 4.88
N THR A 31 0.94 -3.96 3.98
CA THR A 31 2.11 -3.46 3.21
C THR A 31 3.01 -2.53 4.03
N GLN A 32 2.43 -1.61 4.81
CA GLN A 32 3.23 -0.79 5.74
C GLN A 32 3.73 -1.65 6.91
N TYR A 33 2.92 -2.59 7.41
CA TYR A 33 3.34 -3.55 8.43
C TYR A 33 4.46 -4.48 7.93
N GLU A 34 4.43 -4.93 6.69
CA GLU A 34 5.50 -5.74 6.08
C GLU A 34 6.81 -4.94 6.05
N ILE A 35 6.76 -3.67 5.61
CA ILE A 35 7.93 -2.78 5.58
C ILE A 35 8.42 -2.44 7.00
N ASP A 36 7.50 -2.12 7.92
CA ASP A 36 7.80 -1.79 9.30
C ASP A 36 8.34 -3.02 10.05
N GLU A 37 7.81 -4.21 9.83
CA GLU A 37 8.29 -5.48 10.41
C GLU A 37 9.69 -5.82 9.89
N ILE A 38 9.92 -5.67 8.59
CA ILE A 38 11.24 -5.84 7.98
C ILE A 38 12.22 -4.85 8.63
N GLN A 39 11.87 -3.57 8.70
CA GLN A 39 12.75 -2.54 9.24
C GLN A 39 12.97 -2.70 10.75
N GLU A 40 11.92 -3.01 11.52
CA GLU A 40 12.01 -3.28 12.95
C GLU A 40 12.94 -4.47 13.22
N LYS A 41 12.78 -5.57 12.47
CA LYS A 41 13.65 -6.73 12.64
C LYS A 41 15.11 -6.43 12.27
N ILE A 42 15.34 -5.64 11.21
CA ILE A 42 16.68 -5.15 10.86
C ILE A 42 17.23 -4.30 12.00
N ASP A 43 16.47 -3.34 12.52
CA ASP A 43 16.92 -2.40 13.55
C ASP A 43 17.23 -3.09 14.89
N LEU A 44 16.47 -4.13 15.25
CA LEU A 44 16.70 -4.96 16.44
C LEU A 44 18.05 -5.71 16.39
N HIS A 45 18.49 -6.12 15.19
CA HIS A 45 19.68 -6.97 15.00
C HIS A 45 20.81 -6.27 14.23
N LYS A 46 20.71 -4.98 13.95
CA LYS A 46 21.66 -4.23 13.10
C LYS A 46 23.12 -4.29 13.57
N ASP A 47 23.33 -4.35 14.89
CA ASP A 47 24.65 -4.37 15.53
C ASP A 47 25.16 -5.80 15.75
N GLN A 48 24.38 -6.80 15.34
CA GLN A 48 24.70 -8.21 15.47
C GLN A 48 25.22 -8.79 14.15
N GLN A 49 26.14 -9.73 14.26
CA GLN A 49 26.66 -10.49 13.13
C GLN A 49 26.21 -11.94 13.26
N ILE A 50 26.07 -12.62 12.13
CA ILE A 50 25.89 -14.07 12.14
C ILE A 50 27.12 -14.67 12.82
N ARG A 51 26.90 -15.48 13.86
CA ARG A 51 27.98 -16.17 14.55
C ARG A 51 28.53 -17.27 13.63
N TYR A 52 29.83 -17.23 13.39
CA TYR A 52 30.59 -18.31 12.80
C TYR A 52 31.36 -18.99 13.92
N ASP A 53 31.23 -20.30 14.06
CA ASP A 53 32.08 -21.07 14.97
C ASP A 53 33.10 -21.84 14.14
N GLU A 54 34.35 -21.40 14.21
CA GLU A 54 35.46 -22.01 13.50
C GLU A 54 35.71 -23.47 13.93
N ASN A 55 35.10 -23.93 15.03
CA ASN A 55 35.21 -25.31 15.51
C ASN A 55 34.15 -26.27 14.94
N PHE A 56 33.11 -25.77 14.26
CA PHE A 56 32.12 -26.65 13.63
C PHE A 56 32.69 -27.30 12.37
N ASN A 57 32.58 -28.62 12.29
CA ASN A 57 32.90 -29.34 11.06
C ASN A 57 31.75 -29.16 10.05
N TYR A 58 31.73 -28.01 9.37
CA TYR A 58 30.73 -27.67 8.35
C TYR A 58 30.68 -28.71 7.22
N GLU A 59 31.83 -29.30 6.86
CA GLU A 59 31.92 -30.40 5.86
C GLU A 59 31.27 -31.70 6.35
N TYR A 60 31.16 -31.92 7.66
CA TYR A 60 30.54 -33.13 8.19
C TYR A 60 29.01 -33.10 8.05
N PHE A 61 28.40 -31.94 8.29
CA PHE A 61 26.95 -31.77 8.23
C PHE A 61 26.45 -31.24 6.87
N ASN A 62 27.31 -30.59 6.08
CA ASN A 62 26.96 -29.86 4.85
C ASN A 62 25.76 -28.92 5.09
N CYS A 63 25.81 -28.12 6.13
CA CYS A 63 24.69 -27.29 6.60
C CYS A 63 25.26 -25.99 7.20
N LEU A 64 24.56 -24.86 7.06
CA LEU A 64 24.93 -23.64 7.78
C LEU A 64 24.58 -23.81 9.26
N MET A 65 25.58 -24.15 10.07
CA MET A 65 25.43 -24.47 11.49
C MET A 65 25.35 -23.21 12.36
N PHE A 66 24.41 -23.22 13.31
CA PHE A 66 24.22 -22.18 14.33
C PHE A 66 24.80 -22.60 15.68
N THR A 67 24.60 -23.86 16.04
CA THR A 67 25.02 -24.43 17.33
C THR A 67 25.42 -25.89 17.13
N GLU A 68 26.36 -26.39 17.94
CA GLU A 68 26.72 -27.80 17.93
C GLU A 68 25.55 -28.67 18.42
N PRO A 69 25.13 -29.67 17.63
CA PRO A 69 24.18 -30.68 18.10
C PRO A 69 24.85 -31.55 19.17
N LEU A 70 24.06 -32.04 20.12
CA LEU A 70 24.56 -32.93 21.17
C LEU A 70 24.82 -34.35 20.65
N GLU A 71 24.04 -34.82 19.68
CA GLU A 71 24.19 -36.12 19.01
C GLU A 71 24.43 -35.92 17.50
N HIS A 72 25.71 -35.81 17.13
CA HIS A 72 26.14 -35.48 15.76
C HIS A 72 25.62 -36.46 14.70
N GLN A 73 25.59 -37.76 15.00
CA GLN A 73 25.16 -38.77 14.02
C GLN A 73 23.65 -38.68 13.71
N GLU A 74 22.83 -38.52 14.75
CA GLU A 74 21.38 -38.41 14.58
C GLU A 74 21.00 -37.11 13.84
N CYS A 75 21.66 -36.01 14.18
CA CYS A 75 21.51 -34.75 13.46
C CYS A 75 21.87 -34.89 11.98
N LYS A 76 22.98 -35.57 11.67
CA LYS A 76 23.40 -35.82 10.28
C LYS A 76 22.40 -36.67 9.51
N GLU A 77 21.87 -37.73 10.13
CA GLU A 77 20.85 -38.57 9.52
C GLU A 77 19.56 -37.80 9.25
N ALA A 78 19.16 -36.90 10.14
CA ALA A 78 18.02 -36.01 9.94
C ALA A 78 18.23 -35.07 8.73
N ILE A 79 19.42 -34.49 8.57
CA ILE A 79 19.77 -33.66 7.39
C ILE A 79 19.70 -34.48 6.11
N ILE A 80 20.32 -35.66 6.09
CA ILE A 80 20.32 -36.55 4.92
C ILE A 80 18.87 -36.90 4.55
N LYS A 81 18.04 -37.23 5.54
CA LYS A 81 16.62 -37.52 5.36
C LYS A 81 15.86 -36.33 4.80
N ALA A 82 16.11 -35.12 5.31
CA ALA A 82 15.48 -33.89 4.86
C ALA A 82 15.78 -33.56 3.39
N ARG A 83 16.95 -33.97 2.88
CA ARG A 83 17.38 -33.79 1.48
C ARG A 83 16.95 -34.92 0.54
N GLN A 84 16.33 -36.00 1.04
CA GLN A 84 15.92 -37.12 0.19
C GLN A 84 14.96 -36.65 -0.91
N GLY A 85 15.33 -36.87 -2.17
CA GLY A 85 14.52 -36.49 -3.34
C GLY A 85 14.73 -35.07 -3.86
N TYR A 86 15.63 -34.28 -3.26
CA TYR A 86 15.99 -32.94 -3.73
C TYR A 86 17.31 -32.95 -4.53
N ASN A 87 17.45 -32.02 -5.48
CA ASN A 87 18.71 -31.80 -6.21
C ASN A 87 19.59 -30.81 -5.45
N THR A 88 20.76 -31.25 -5.00
CA THR A 88 21.70 -30.46 -4.20
C THR A 88 22.90 -29.93 -5.00
N GLN A 89 22.97 -30.19 -6.30
CA GLN A 89 24.13 -29.81 -7.12
C GLN A 89 24.01 -28.41 -7.75
N SER A 90 22.81 -27.84 -7.75
CA SER A 90 22.51 -26.57 -8.43
C SER A 90 21.19 -26.01 -7.94
N ILE A 91 21.03 -24.69 -8.07
CA ILE A 91 19.74 -24.02 -7.86
C ILE A 91 18.70 -24.59 -8.81
N VAL A 92 17.59 -25.09 -8.26
CA VAL A 92 16.46 -25.61 -9.03
C VAL A 92 15.44 -24.51 -9.24
N MET A 93 15.05 -24.28 -10.49
CA MET A 93 14.00 -23.32 -10.84
C MET A 93 12.72 -24.04 -11.23
N GLN A 94 11.62 -23.68 -10.58
CA GLN A 94 10.27 -24.13 -10.91
C GLN A 94 9.40 -22.92 -11.30
N ASN A 95 8.79 -22.98 -12.48
CA ASN A 95 7.91 -21.92 -12.98
C ASN A 95 6.45 -22.34 -12.87
N ASP A 96 5.65 -21.51 -12.21
CA ASP A 96 4.20 -21.58 -12.21
C ASP A 96 3.62 -20.45 -13.08
N ASP A 97 2.29 -20.43 -13.30
CA ASP A 97 1.62 -19.45 -14.16
C ASP A 97 1.87 -17.97 -13.74
N VAL A 98 2.14 -17.72 -12.46
CA VAL A 98 2.25 -16.35 -11.88
C VAL A 98 3.49 -16.12 -11.02
N SER A 99 4.26 -17.16 -10.71
CA SER A 99 5.45 -17.07 -9.85
C SER A 99 6.57 -17.99 -10.34
N THR A 100 7.80 -17.62 -10.01
CA THR A 100 8.97 -18.48 -10.18
C THR A 100 9.52 -18.79 -8.79
N THR A 101 9.73 -20.06 -8.49
CA THR A 101 10.32 -20.54 -7.24
C THR A 101 11.72 -21.07 -7.50
N TYR A 102 12.66 -20.62 -6.68
CA TYR A 102 14.07 -20.99 -6.71
C TYR A 102 14.36 -21.80 -5.44
N PHE A 103 15.04 -22.93 -5.59
CA PHE A 103 15.44 -23.77 -4.47
C PHE A 103 16.95 -23.93 -4.48
N ASP A 104 17.57 -23.65 -3.34
CA ASP A 104 18.90 -24.14 -3.02
C ASP A 104 18.76 -25.19 -1.92
N ASN A 105 19.06 -26.44 -2.25
CA ASN A 105 18.87 -27.57 -1.34
C ASN A 105 20.13 -27.90 -0.53
N GLU A 106 21.21 -27.13 -0.69
CA GLU A 106 22.47 -27.30 0.02
C GLU A 106 23.04 -25.96 0.50
N ILE A 107 22.50 -25.45 1.59
CA ILE A 107 23.01 -24.26 2.26
C ILE A 107 24.10 -24.67 3.25
N THR A 108 25.34 -24.25 2.99
CA THR A 108 26.52 -24.46 3.84
C THR A 108 27.08 -23.16 4.39
N SER A 109 26.81 -22.05 3.69
CA SER A 109 27.33 -20.72 3.99
C SER A 109 26.26 -19.64 3.81
N ILE A 110 26.56 -18.43 4.27
CA ILE A 110 25.73 -17.26 3.96
C ILE A 110 25.84 -16.86 2.48
N ASP A 111 26.94 -17.23 1.82
CA ASP A 111 27.16 -16.90 0.42
C ASP A 111 26.20 -17.67 -0.48
N ASP A 112 25.88 -18.93 -0.14
CA ASP A 112 24.87 -19.74 -0.84
C ASP A 112 23.49 -19.06 -0.80
N ILE A 113 23.12 -18.51 0.38
CA ILE A 113 21.88 -17.73 0.55
C ILE A 113 21.92 -16.47 -0.32
N ASN A 114 23.04 -15.74 -0.32
CA ASN A 114 23.18 -14.52 -1.11
C ASN A 114 23.14 -14.82 -2.62
N GLU A 115 23.77 -15.90 -3.07
CA GLU A 115 23.79 -16.36 -4.46
C GLU A 115 22.37 -16.72 -4.94
N LEU A 116 21.58 -17.43 -4.11
CA LEU A 116 20.19 -17.73 -4.42
C LEU A 116 19.35 -16.45 -4.59
N ILE A 117 19.53 -15.49 -3.68
CA ILE A 117 18.81 -14.21 -3.71
C ILE A 117 19.24 -13.38 -4.93
N ASP A 118 20.53 -13.32 -5.25
CA ASP A 118 21.06 -12.60 -6.40
C ASP A 118 20.63 -13.25 -7.72
N THR A 119 20.60 -14.58 -7.79
CA THR A 119 20.06 -15.31 -8.94
C THR A 119 18.59 -14.95 -9.16
N ALA A 120 17.78 -15.02 -8.10
CA ALA A 120 16.38 -14.63 -8.16
C ALA A 120 16.21 -13.15 -8.53
N TYR A 121 17.07 -12.25 -8.06
CA TYR A 121 17.01 -10.84 -8.42
C TYR A 121 17.40 -10.59 -9.89
N ASN A 122 18.53 -11.13 -10.34
CA ASN A 122 19.06 -10.90 -11.69
C ASN A 122 18.08 -11.36 -12.78
N ASP A 123 17.45 -12.51 -12.58
CA ASP A 123 16.42 -13.06 -13.46
C ASP A 123 15.15 -12.18 -13.57
N ASN A 124 14.93 -11.31 -12.60
CA ASN A 124 13.68 -10.58 -12.40
C ASN A 124 13.83 -9.05 -12.42
N SER A 125 15.06 -8.54 -12.34
CA SER A 125 15.46 -7.13 -12.21
C SER A 125 14.90 -6.17 -13.26
N ARG A 126 14.38 -6.70 -14.38
CA ARG A 126 13.75 -5.90 -15.44
C ARG A 126 12.43 -5.23 -15.02
N ARG A 127 11.84 -5.64 -13.90
CA ARG A 127 10.56 -5.11 -13.37
C ARG A 127 10.56 -5.22 -11.85
N ALA A 128 9.73 -4.42 -11.20
CA ALA A 128 9.41 -4.63 -9.79
C ALA A 128 8.71 -5.99 -9.58
N PHE A 129 9.01 -6.66 -8.48
CA PHE A 129 8.40 -7.95 -8.11
C PHE A 129 8.31 -8.12 -6.60
N LYS A 130 7.46 -9.03 -6.12
CA LYS A 130 7.37 -9.39 -4.71
C LYS A 130 8.21 -10.65 -4.45
N MET A 131 9.11 -10.59 -3.47
CA MET A 131 9.99 -11.70 -3.08
C MET A 131 9.58 -12.24 -1.71
N GLN A 132 9.60 -13.55 -1.58
CA GLN A 132 9.37 -14.32 -0.35
C GLN A 132 10.46 -15.37 -0.19
N PHE A 133 10.78 -15.76 1.04
CA PHE A 133 11.68 -16.87 1.28
C PHE A 133 11.19 -17.80 2.39
N LEU A 134 11.78 -18.98 2.45
CA LEU A 134 11.61 -19.96 3.52
C LEU A 134 12.93 -20.69 3.74
N PHE A 135 13.33 -20.84 5.00
CA PHE A 135 14.44 -21.72 5.37
C PHE A 135 13.96 -23.14 5.65
N GLY A 136 14.72 -24.10 5.14
CA GLY A 136 14.73 -25.47 5.61
C GLY A 136 15.69 -25.56 6.79
N THR A 137 15.15 -25.68 8.00
CA THR A 137 15.93 -25.67 9.24
C THR A 137 16.01 -27.06 9.86
N ILE A 138 17.10 -27.34 10.56
CA ILE A 138 17.22 -28.46 11.48
C ILE A 138 17.14 -27.93 12.91
N SER A 139 16.48 -28.69 13.76
CA SER A 139 16.30 -28.34 15.15
C SER A 139 16.43 -29.53 16.07
N GLU A 140 16.82 -29.25 17.31
CA GLU A 140 17.04 -30.22 18.36
C GLU A 140 16.06 -29.96 19.51
N GLU A 141 15.35 -31.01 19.93
CA GLU A 141 14.40 -30.98 21.04
C GLU A 141 14.77 -32.02 22.11
N LEU A 142 14.75 -31.63 23.39
CA LEU A 142 14.91 -32.55 24.53
C LEU A 142 13.55 -33.17 24.91
N ALA A 143 13.29 -34.38 24.43
CA ALA A 143 12.06 -35.11 24.70
C ALA A 143 12.36 -36.42 25.47
N TYR A 144 11.68 -36.61 26.61
CA TYR A 144 11.79 -37.82 27.44
C TYR A 144 13.22 -38.22 27.86
N GLY A 145 14.14 -37.25 27.95
CA GLY A 145 15.54 -37.48 28.32
C GLY A 145 16.48 -37.79 27.15
N ASN A 146 15.97 -37.80 25.92
CA ASN A 146 16.75 -37.95 24.69
C ASN A 146 16.66 -36.69 23.84
N PHE A 147 17.70 -36.41 23.06
CA PHE A 147 17.67 -35.37 22.04
C PHE A 147 17.07 -35.93 20.75
N ILE A 148 16.10 -35.23 20.18
CA ILE A 148 15.44 -35.60 18.93
C ILE A 148 15.71 -34.49 17.91
N TYR A 149 16.05 -34.88 16.69
CA TYR A 149 16.28 -33.96 15.58
C TYR A 149 15.09 -33.97 14.62
N ASP A 150 14.54 -32.79 14.36
CA ASP A 150 13.49 -32.58 13.38
C ASP A 150 13.91 -31.54 12.33
N HIS A 151 13.21 -31.55 11.19
CA HIS A 151 13.49 -30.65 10.08
C HIS A 151 12.22 -29.96 9.56
N GLN A 152 12.36 -28.69 9.19
CA GLN A 152 11.31 -27.94 8.52
C GLN A 152 11.41 -28.14 6.99
N PRO A 153 10.39 -28.70 6.31
CA PRO A 153 10.41 -28.86 4.86
C PRO A 153 10.09 -27.55 4.12
N LEU A 154 10.60 -27.43 2.90
CA LEU A 154 10.35 -26.30 1.98
C LEU A 154 8.98 -26.41 1.31
N LEU A 155 7.91 -26.19 2.07
CA LEU A 155 6.53 -26.20 1.58
C LEU A 155 6.00 -24.78 1.39
N ASP A 156 5.29 -24.55 0.28
CA ASP A 156 4.62 -23.29 -0.04
C ASP A 156 3.71 -22.78 1.09
N SER A 157 3.09 -23.68 1.86
CA SER A 157 2.25 -23.33 3.01
C SER A 157 3.02 -22.66 4.15
N HIS A 158 4.32 -22.91 4.27
CA HIS A 158 5.17 -22.38 5.34
C HIS A 158 5.83 -21.05 4.97
N ILE A 159 5.79 -20.63 3.70
CA ILE A 159 6.42 -19.39 3.22
C ILE A 159 5.84 -18.12 3.88
N GLN A 160 4.66 -18.22 4.50
CA GLN A 160 4.00 -17.12 5.21
C GLN A 160 4.68 -16.78 6.56
N GLN A 161 5.68 -17.58 6.99
CA GLN A 161 6.45 -17.31 8.20
C GLN A 161 7.26 -16.01 8.12
N TYR A 162 7.72 -15.64 6.92
CA TYR A 162 8.58 -14.47 6.70
C TYR A 162 7.84 -13.37 5.94
N ALA A 163 8.13 -12.12 6.31
CA ALA A 163 7.54 -10.95 5.68
C ALA A 163 8.03 -10.85 4.23
N PRO A 164 7.12 -10.76 3.25
CA PRO A 164 7.49 -10.55 1.86
C PRO A 164 7.94 -9.11 1.59
N ALA A 165 8.82 -8.91 0.61
CA ALA A 165 9.28 -7.57 0.21
C ALA A 165 8.99 -7.26 -1.26
N MET A 166 8.70 -5.99 -1.54
CA MET A 166 8.72 -5.47 -2.90
C MET A 166 10.16 -5.11 -3.27
N ILE A 167 10.69 -5.81 -4.27
CA ILE A 167 12.03 -5.57 -4.81
C ILE A 167 11.90 -4.74 -6.08
N THR A 168 12.54 -3.58 -6.08
CA THR A 168 12.48 -2.61 -7.19
C THR A 168 13.85 -2.28 -7.78
N ASP A 169 14.91 -2.45 -6.99
CA ASP A 169 16.26 -2.01 -7.32
C ASP A 169 17.30 -2.71 -6.42
N GLN A 170 18.57 -2.36 -6.60
CA GLN A 170 19.67 -2.93 -5.82
C GLN A 170 19.54 -2.60 -4.33
N GLN A 171 19.05 -1.41 -3.98
CA GLN A 171 18.92 -0.98 -2.59
C GLN A 171 17.90 -1.83 -1.83
N THR A 172 16.75 -2.09 -2.45
CA THR A 172 15.67 -2.90 -1.85
C THR A 172 16.05 -4.37 -1.72
N ILE A 173 16.80 -4.93 -2.67
CA ILE A 173 17.33 -6.30 -2.52
C ILE A 173 18.43 -6.37 -1.45
N ASP A 174 19.30 -5.36 -1.35
CA ASP A 174 20.32 -5.30 -0.30
C ASP A 174 19.68 -5.18 1.10
N GLN A 175 18.63 -4.36 1.24
CA GLN A 175 17.85 -4.27 2.46
C GLN A 175 17.17 -5.62 2.79
N TYR A 176 16.65 -6.32 1.78
CA TYR A 176 16.04 -7.63 1.98
C TYR A 176 17.08 -8.70 2.40
N LYS A 177 18.32 -8.64 1.90
CA LYS A 177 19.42 -9.46 2.42
C LYS A 177 19.71 -9.17 3.90
N LEU A 178 19.66 -7.90 4.32
CA LEU A 178 19.78 -7.54 5.75
C LEU A 178 18.63 -8.10 6.59
N TYR A 179 17.41 -8.12 6.06
CA TYR A 179 16.27 -8.76 6.71
C TYR A 179 16.48 -10.27 6.89
N ILE A 180 16.88 -10.97 5.83
CA ILE A 180 17.23 -12.40 5.86
C ILE A 180 18.31 -12.66 6.91
N LYS A 181 19.37 -11.85 6.92
CA LYS A 181 20.44 -11.92 7.94
C LYS A 181 19.87 -11.76 9.36
N SER A 182 18.96 -10.82 9.57
CA SER A 182 18.36 -10.57 10.88
C SER A 182 17.50 -11.75 11.35
N CYS A 183 16.78 -12.40 10.44
CA CYS A 183 16.07 -13.66 10.73
C CYS A 183 17.03 -14.79 11.12
N ILE A 184 18.22 -14.87 10.49
CA ILE A 184 19.25 -15.86 10.86
C ILE A 184 19.76 -15.60 12.27
N VAL A 185 20.10 -14.36 12.60
CA VAL A 185 20.57 -13.97 13.93
C VAL A 185 19.54 -14.31 15.01
N GLU A 186 18.26 -14.00 14.76
CA GLU A 186 17.16 -14.34 15.67
C GLU A 186 17.06 -15.86 15.91
N MET A 187 17.20 -16.67 14.86
CA MET A 187 17.24 -18.14 15.00
C MET A 187 18.45 -18.62 15.81
N GLN A 188 19.62 -17.99 15.64
CA GLN A 188 20.82 -18.32 16.43
C GLN A 188 20.63 -18.03 17.92
N ASP A 189 19.92 -16.96 18.26
CA ASP A 189 19.65 -16.56 19.64
C ASP A 189 18.51 -17.34 20.31
N PHE A 190 17.82 -18.19 19.55
CA PHE A 190 16.78 -19.06 20.09
C PHE A 190 17.38 -20.22 20.90
N GLN A 191 17.48 -20.02 22.22
CA GLN A 191 18.03 -21.00 23.16
C GLN A 191 16.96 -21.83 23.88
N ILE A 192 17.38 -23.01 24.36
CA ILE A 192 16.55 -23.89 25.18
C ILE A 192 16.20 -23.19 26.50
N THR A 193 14.91 -22.93 26.72
CA THR A 193 14.37 -22.53 28.03
C THR A 193 13.69 -23.71 28.70
N GLU A 194 13.42 -23.64 30.01
CA GLU A 194 12.61 -24.65 30.72
C GLU A 194 11.23 -24.88 30.08
N SER A 195 10.74 -23.90 29.30
CA SER A 195 9.42 -23.95 28.65
C SER A 195 9.41 -24.48 27.21
N THR A 196 10.50 -24.33 26.46
CA THR A 196 10.55 -24.65 25.02
C THR A 196 11.22 -25.97 24.69
N LYS A 197 12.19 -26.44 25.49
CA LYS A 197 13.00 -27.66 25.26
C LYS A 197 13.59 -27.79 23.84
N TYR A 198 13.68 -26.71 23.07
CA TYR A 198 13.95 -26.70 21.63
C TYR A 198 14.97 -25.61 21.25
N ARG A 199 15.84 -25.89 20.27
CA ARG A 199 16.72 -24.89 19.63
C ARG A 199 16.98 -25.21 18.15
N TYR A 200 17.33 -24.19 17.37
CA TYR A 200 17.78 -24.36 15.99
C TYR A 200 19.25 -24.80 15.93
N ILE A 201 19.53 -25.80 15.10
CA ILE A 201 20.87 -26.32 14.85
C ILE A 201 21.50 -25.69 13.61
N GLY A 202 20.71 -25.48 12.55
CA GLY A 202 21.21 -24.85 11.32
C GLY A 202 20.19 -24.79 10.18
N ILE A 203 20.61 -24.22 9.05
CA ILE A 203 19.83 -24.15 7.81
C ILE A 203 20.45 -25.11 6.79
N TYR A 204 19.68 -26.11 6.34
CA TYR A 204 20.14 -27.09 5.35
C TYR A 204 19.72 -26.73 3.92
N ALA A 205 18.67 -25.92 3.75
CA ALA A 205 18.13 -25.55 2.44
C ALA A 205 17.38 -24.21 2.49
N MET A 206 17.14 -23.59 1.34
CA MET A 206 16.38 -22.36 1.21
C MET A 206 15.50 -22.38 -0.05
N MET A 207 14.30 -21.83 0.07
CA MET A 207 13.40 -21.56 -1.04
C MET A 207 13.20 -20.05 -1.16
N VAL A 208 13.24 -19.52 -2.39
CA VAL A 208 12.89 -18.14 -2.73
C VAL A 208 11.77 -18.15 -3.75
N LYS A 209 10.63 -17.53 -3.42
CA LYS A 209 9.50 -17.37 -4.33
C LYS A 209 9.42 -15.95 -4.83
N VAL A 210 9.49 -15.79 -6.14
CA VAL A 210 9.33 -14.52 -6.84
C VAL A 210 7.97 -14.47 -7.50
N SER A 211 7.15 -13.51 -7.07
CA SER A 211 5.85 -13.22 -7.66
C SER A 211 5.93 -11.93 -8.49
N ARG A 212 5.76 -12.06 -9.79
CA ARG A 212 5.74 -10.93 -10.74
C ARG A 212 4.32 -10.37 -10.82
N PHE A 213 4.14 -9.10 -11.21
CA PHE A 213 2.84 -8.58 -11.60
C PHE A 213 2.34 -9.31 -12.86
N PRO A 214 1.27 -10.13 -12.81
CA PRO A 214 0.71 -10.78 -13.99
C PRO A 214 -0.32 -9.85 -14.66
N LEU A 215 -0.50 -9.97 -15.98
CA LEU A 215 -1.84 -9.76 -16.53
C LEU A 215 -2.68 -10.98 -16.16
N ALA A 216 -3.96 -10.79 -15.86
CA ALA A 216 -4.84 -11.89 -15.45
C ALA A 216 -4.76 -13.08 -16.43
N GLY A 217 -4.36 -14.27 -15.94
CA GLY A 217 -3.90 -15.40 -16.75
C GLY A 217 -4.87 -15.99 -17.79
N LEU A 218 -6.18 -15.69 -17.71
CA LEU A 218 -7.15 -16.05 -18.77
C LEU A 218 -7.06 -15.15 -20.02
N LEU A 219 -6.52 -13.93 -19.85
CA LEU A 219 -6.37 -12.94 -20.91
C LEU A 219 -5.06 -13.12 -21.67
N GLU A 220 -4.04 -13.62 -20.98
CA GLU A 220 -2.67 -13.77 -21.47
C GLU A 220 -2.55 -14.65 -22.72
N ARG A 221 -3.18 -15.83 -22.75
CA ARG A 221 -3.16 -16.70 -23.95
C ARG A 221 -3.84 -16.06 -25.16
N LYS A 222 -4.98 -15.38 -24.96
CA LYS A 222 -5.77 -14.81 -26.06
C LYS A 222 -5.18 -13.51 -26.60
N VAL A 223 -4.66 -12.64 -25.72
CA VAL A 223 -3.97 -11.41 -26.13
C VAL A 223 -2.73 -11.72 -26.95
N ASN A 224 -1.95 -12.74 -26.58
CA ASN A 224 -0.79 -13.15 -27.35
C ASN A 224 -1.17 -13.66 -28.75
N THR A 225 -2.28 -14.41 -28.88
CA THR A 225 -2.80 -14.86 -30.18
C THR A 225 -3.22 -13.69 -31.09
N CYS A 226 -3.82 -12.64 -30.53
CA CYS A 226 -4.34 -11.52 -31.31
C CYS A 226 -3.30 -10.41 -31.57
N PHE A 227 -2.33 -10.22 -30.67
CA PHE A 227 -1.44 -9.04 -30.67
C PHE A 227 0.07 -9.36 -30.60
N GLY A 228 0.47 -10.61 -30.35
CA GLY A 228 1.87 -11.01 -30.16
C GLY A 228 2.61 -11.42 -31.45
N LYS A 229 3.94 -11.28 -31.47
CA LYS A 229 4.81 -11.70 -32.60
C LYS A 229 5.11 -13.21 -32.55
N PRO A 230 4.86 -14.01 -33.61
CA PRO A 230 5.26 -15.42 -33.67
C PRO A 230 6.77 -15.63 -33.44
N LEU A 231 7.17 -16.55 -32.56
CA LEU A 231 8.56 -16.99 -32.37
C LEU A 231 8.78 -18.40 -32.98
N SER A 232 10.01 -18.68 -33.41
CA SER A 232 10.41 -19.96 -34.02
C SER A 232 10.29 -21.13 -33.04
N LYS A 233 9.93 -22.31 -33.55
CA LYS A 233 9.54 -23.52 -32.78
C LYS A 233 10.56 -24.06 -31.77
N ASP A 234 11.80 -23.57 -31.76
CA ASP A 234 12.89 -24.13 -30.94
C ASP A 234 13.01 -23.53 -29.52
N SER A 235 12.17 -22.56 -29.16
CA SER A 235 12.17 -21.96 -27.83
C SER A 235 10.88 -22.30 -27.07
N VAL A 236 10.96 -23.17 -26.06
CA VAL A 236 9.89 -23.35 -25.06
C VAL A 236 9.81 -22.06 -24.25
N ILE A 237 8.91 -21.16 -24.64
CA ILE A 237 8.74 -19.85 -24.02
C ILE A 237 7.36 -19.76 -23.36
N CYS A 238 7.35 -19.41 -22.08
CA CYS A 238 6.16 -19.22 -21.26
C CYS A 238 5.35 -17.97 -21.69
N ASN A 239 4.03 -17.98 -21.53
CA ASN A 239 3.15 -16.89 -21.98
C ASN A 239 3.50 -15.52 -21.36
N SER A 240 4.12 -15.52 -20.18
CA SER A 240 4.52 -14.31 -19.45
C SER A 240 5.66 -13.54 -20.14
N GLN A 241 6.41 -14.17 -21.04
CA GLN A 241 7.41 -13.50 -21.88
C GLN A 241 6.78 -12.77 -23.07
N TRP A 242 5.66 -13.25 -23.62
CA TRP A 242 4.98 -12.61 -24.76
C TRP A 242 4.38 -11.24 -24.40
N ILE A 243 3.88 -11.10 -23.18
CA ILE A 243 3.34 -9.84 -22.67
C ILE A 243 4.40 -8.75 -22.55
N SER A 244 5.66 -9.12 -22.26
CA SER A 244 6.77 -8.15 -22.20
C SER A 244 7.01 -7.41 -23.53
N VAL A 245 6.44 -7.94 -24.63
CA VAL A 245 6.53 -7.38 -25.98
C VAL A 245 5.42 -6.37 -26.27
N LEU A 246 4.31 -6.36 -25.50
CA LEU A 246 3.24 -5.39 -25.72
C LEU A 246 3.74 -3.97 -25.40
N LYS A 247 3.53 -3.08 -26.35
CA LYS A 247 3.84 -1.66 -26.25
C LYS A 247 2.56 -0.86 -26.48
N PRO A 248 2.25 0.11 -25.62
CA PRO A 248 1.16 1.03 -25.90
C PRO A 248 1.39 1.73 -27.25
N LEU A 249 0.32 1.97 -28.00
CA LEU A 249 0.36 2.78 -29.23
C LEU A 249 0.14 4.27 -28.92
N SER A 250 -0.69 4.56 -27.94
CA SER A 250 -1.02 5.90 -27.46
C SER A 250 -1.60 5.85 -26.05
N VAL A 251 -1.67 7.02 -25.41
CA VAL A 251 -2.27 7.25 -24.09
C VAL A 251 -2.91 8.64 -24.07
N ALA A 252 -4.08 8.75 -23.45
CA ALA A 252 -4.76 10.02 -23.21
C ALA A 252 -5.04 10.21 -21.72
N SER A 253 -5.16 11.45 -21.28
CA SER A 253 -5.63 11.79 -19.94
C SER A 253 -6.38 13.11 -19.97
N THR A 254 -7.51 13.18 -19.27
CA THR A 254 -8.23 14.42 -19.04
C THR A 254 -8.05 14.85 -17.59
N ILE A 255 -7.48 16.04 -17.41
CA ILE A 255 -7.17 16.66 -16.12
C ILE A 255 -8.28 17.65 -15.79
N LYS A 256 -8.81 17.55 -14.57
CA LYS A 256 -9.75 18.51 -14.01
C LYS A 256 -9.02 19.48 -13.09
N LEU A 257 -9.10 20.77 -13.42
CA LEU A 257 -8.41 21.88 -12.76
C LEU A 257 -9.42 22.92 -12.28
N LYS A 258 -9.05 23.77 -11.32
CA LYS A 258 -9.87 24.92 -10.95
C LYS A 258 -9.87 25.94 -12.08
N TRP A 259 -11.03 26.49 -12.43
CA TRP A 259 -11.11 27.52 -13.48
C TRP A 259 -10.30 28.78 -13.11
N ARG A 260 -9.59 29.33 -14.09
CA ARG A 260 -8.87 30.62 -13.98
C ARG A 260 -9.12 31.44 -15.23
N GLU A 261 -9.27 32.76 -15.07
CA GLU A 261 -9.52 33.66 -16.19
C GLU A 261 -8.41 33.66 -17.25
N GLN A 262 -7.18 33.28 -16.88
CA GLN A 262 -6.07 33.12 -17.82
C GLN A 262 -6.28 31.98 -18.84
N TYR A 263 -7.22 31.05 -18.58
CA TYR A 263 -7.57 29.99 -19.51
C TYR A 263 -8.59 30.46 -20.56
N ASN A 264 -9.13 31.68 -20.45
CA ASN A 264 -9.99 32.23 -21.48
C ASN A 264 -9.23 32.32 -22.80
N ASN A 265 -9.83 31.77 -23.87
CA ASN A 265 -9.28 31.72 -25.22
C ASN A 265 -8.05 30.82 -25.39
N ASP A 266 -7.76 29.91 -24.45
CA ASP A 266 -6.84 28.80 -24.66
C ASP A 266 -7.65 27.54 -24.98
N ASP A 267 -7.57 27.10 -26.24
CA ASP A 267 -8.33 25.96 -26.76
C ASP A 267 -7.98 24.62 -26.07
N GLN A 268 -6.90 24.58 -25.27
CA GLN A 268 -6.56 23.42 -24.45
C GLN A 268 -7.49 23.24 -23.24
N TYR A 269 -8.23 24.28 -22.84
CA TYR A 269 -9.05 24.27 -21.64
C TYR A 269 -10.54 24.39 -21.99
N LYS A 270 -11.31 23.35 -21.66
CA LYS A 270 -12.78 23.34 -21.76
C LYS A 270 -13.38 23.73 -20.41
N LYS A 271 -14.09 24.86 -20.36
CA LYS A 271 -14.82 25.31 -19.16
C LYS A 271 -16.01 24.39 -18.89
N ILE A 272 -16.13 23.90 -17.66
CA ILE A 272 -17.27 23.10 -17.22
C ILE A 272 -17.86 23.64 -15.91
N THR A 273 -19.15 23.37 -15.68
CA THR A 273 -19.82 23.68 -14.41
C THR A 273 -20.08 22.39 -13.67
N THR A 274 -19.67 22.32 -12.40
CA THR A 274 -19.82 21.17 -11.52
C THR A 274 -20.62 21.59 -10.29
N PRO A 275 -21.11 20.64 -9.46
CA PRO A 275 -21.77 20.97 -8.20
C PRO A 275 -20.91 21.81 -7.24
N PHE A 276 -19.58 21.83 -7.46
CA PHE A 276 -18.60 22.48 -6.59
C PHE A 276 -18.08 23.81 -7.15
N GLY A 277 -18.53 24.22 -8.33
CA GLY A 277 -18.14 25.49 -8.95
C GLY A 277 -17.81 25.35 -10.42
N THR A 278 -16.94 26.22 -10.90
CA THR A 278 -16.48 26.22 -12.29
C THR A 278 -15.08 25.62 -12.36
N ASP A 279 -14.94 24.60 -13.20
CA ASP A 279 -13.69 23.87 -13.40
C ASP A 279 -13.24 23.98 -14.87
N ALA A 280 -11.98 23.66 -15.12
CA ALA A 280 -11.40 23.54 -16.45
C ALA A 280 -11.03 22.07 -16.70
N LEU A 281 -11.34 21.57 -17.89
CA LEU A 281 -10.83 20.30 -18.39
C LEU A 281 -9.71 20.56 -19.37
N LYS A 282 -8.55 19.95 -19.13
CA LYS A 282 -7.42 19.92 -20.05
C LYS A 282 -7.17 18.48 -20.47
N THR A 283 -7.15 18.20 -21.76
CA THR A 283 -6.82 16.86 -22.26
C THR A 283 -5.41 16.83 -22.81
N ILE A 284 -4.63 15.83 -22.43
CA ILE A 284 -3.29 15.55 -22.97
C ILE A 284 -3.30 14.20 -23.67
N TYR A 285 -2.58 14.12 -24.78
CA TYR A 285 -2.48 12.93 -25.61
C TYR A 285 -1.03 12.70 -26.01
N TYR A 286 -0.59 11.45 -25.89
CA TYR A 286 0.72 11.02 -26.36
C TYR A 286 0.63 9.75 -27.18
N ASP A 287 1.46 9.63 -28.21
CA ASP A 287 1.53 8.44 -29.05
C ASP A 287 2.93 8.09 -29.54
N LEU A 288 3.04 6.96 -30.23
CA LEU A 288 4.29 6.44 -30.75
C LEU A 288 5.00 7.37 -31.75
N ARG A 289 4.27 8.29 -32.42
CA ARG A 289 4.84 9.25 -33.38
C ARG A 289 5.74 10.28 -32.66
N GLN A 290 5.58 10.44 -31.35
CA GLN A 290 6.39 11.35 -30.52
C GLN A 290 7.66 10.70 -29.94
N GLY A 291 7.94 9.45 -30.29
CA GLY A 291 9.14 8.73 -29.85
C GLY A 291 8.82 7.48 -29.02
N THR A 292 9.82 6.63 -28.80
CA THR A 292 9.63 5.35 -28.08
C THR A 292 9.43 5.50 -26.57
N ASP A 293 9.74 6.68 -26.03
CA ASP A 293 9.65 7.05 -24.63
C ASP A 293 8.39 7.87 -24.30
N PHE A 294 7.42 7.98 -25.22
CA PHE A 294 6.22 8.80 -25.06
C PHE A 294 5.41 8.51 -23.78
N ILE A 295 5.45 7.28 -23.25
CA ILE A 295 4.83 6.96 -21.95
C ILE A 295 5.55 7.64 -20.79
N THR A 296 6.88 7.72 -20.86
CA THR A 296 7.68 8.45 -19.85
C THR A 296 7.41 9.95 -19.95
N GLN A 297 7.33 10.48 -21.17
CA GLN A 297 6.95 11.89 -21.41
C GLN A 297 5.54 12.19 -20.87
N TRP A 298 4.58 11.28 -21.08
CA TRP A 298 3.23 11.39 -20.52
C TRP A 298 3.25 11.38 -18.99
N ILE A 299 3.97 10.46 -18.34
CA ILE A 299 4.07 10.44 -16.87
C ILE A 299 4.70 11.73 -16.33
N GLU A 300 5.71 12.27 -17.01
CA GLU A 300 6.33 13.54 -16.65
C GLU A 300 5.32 14.69 -16.75
N GLN A 301 4.53 14.75 -17.82
CA GLN A 301 3.44 15.72 -17.94
C GLN A 301 2.38 15.53 -16.84
N ILE A 302 2.01 14.29 -16.51
CA ILE A 302 1.07 13.99 -15.43
C ILE A 302 1.60 14.53 -14.08
N PHE A 303 2.89 14.43 -13.81
CA PHE A 303 3.48 15.02 -12.60
C PHE A 303 3.38 16.55 -12.59
N GLU A 304 3.57 17.21 -13.73
CA GLU A 304 3.40 18.67 -13.82
C GLU A 304 1.94 19.08 -13.58
N GLU A 305 0.98 18.39 -14.20
CA GLU A 305 -0.44 18.65 -13.97
C GLU A 305 -0.85 18.33 -12.52
N ALA A 306 -0.30 17.27 -11.94
CA ALA A 306 -0.56 16.90 -10.55
C ALA A 306 -0.10 17.97 -9.55
N LYS A 307 1.02 18.65 -9.80
CA LYS A 307 1.42 19.81 -8.97
C LYS A 307 0.34 20.89 -9.02
N GLN A 308 -0.23 21.15 -10.19
CA GLN A 308 -1.27 22.17 -10.32
C GLN A 308 -2.57 21.76 -9.61
N VAL A 309 -2.98 20.49 -9.74
CA VAL A 309 -4.12 19.93 -9.00
C VAL A 309 -3.90 20.00 -7.49
N ALA A 310 -2.69 19.70 -7.02
CA ALA A 310 -2.32 19.82 -5.61
C ALA A 310 -2.44 21.26 -5.11
N LEU A 311 -1.97 22.23 -5.89
CA LEU A 311 -2.13 23.65 -5.55
C LEU A 311 -3.59 24.07 -5.52
N ASP A 312 -4.42 23.62 -6.47
CA ASP A 312 -5.84 23.98 -6.55
C ASP A 312 -6.64 23.45 -5.36
N ASN A 313 -6.20 22.36 -4.74
CA ASN A 313 -6.86 21.72 -3.60
C ASN A 313 -6.20 22.03 -2.25
N LYS A 314 -5.19 22.92 -2.20
CA LYS A 314 -4.51 23.30 -0.95
C LYS A 314 -5.52 23.97 -0.01
N TYR A 315 -5.45 23.64 1.28
CA TYR A 315 -6.23 24.35 2.30
C TYR A 315 -5.80 25.82 2.41
N ASP A 316 -6.76 26.70 2.70
CA ASP A 316 -6.49 28.13 2.92
C ASP A 316 -5.60 28.36 4.16
N ASP A 317 -5.71 27.49 5.17
CA ASP A 317 -4.86 27.54 6.37
C ASP A 317 -3.50 26.90 6.11
N GLU A 318 -2.47 27.73 6.02
CA GLU A 318 -1.08 27.31 5.80
C GLU A 318 -0.49 26.50 6.95
N ALA A 319 -1.11 26.52 8.15
CA ALA A 319 -0.67 25.72 9.28
C ALA A 319 -1.05 24.23 9.14
N ILE A 320 -1.94 23.88 8.22
CA ILE A 320 -2.34 22.49 7.96
C ILE A 320 -1.31 21.86 7.01
N PRO A 321 -0.54 20.85 7.46
CA PRO A 321 0.40 20.16 6.59
C PRO A 321 -0.34 19.58 5.39
N TYR A 322 0.09 19.97 4.19
CA TYR A 322 -0.59 19.61 2.95
C TYR A 322 0.39 18.90 2.00
N ASN A 323 0.18 17.61 1.81
CA ASN A 323 0.83 16.83 0.77
C ASN A 323 -0.24 15.99 0.06
N GLN A 324 -0.82 16.52 -1.02
CA GLN A 324 -1.86 15.83 -1.74
C GLN A 324 -1.26 14.79 -2.69
N CYS A 325 -1.64 13.54 -2.46
CA CYS A 325 -1.45 12.46 -3.42
C CYS A 325 -2.58 12.52 -4.46
N VAL A 326 -2.27 13.03 -5.66
CA VAL A 326 -3.26 13.27 -6.73
C VAL A 326 -3.70 11.96 -7.38
N SER A 327 -5.01 11.77 -7.52
CA SER A 327 -5.59 10.54 -8.09
C SER A 327 -5.56 10.56 -9.61
N ILE A 328 -4.95 9.53 -10.21
CA ILE A 328 -5.03 9.22 -11.64
C ILE A 328 -5.99 8.03 -11.80
N ILE A 329 -7.12 8.28 -12.45
CA ILE A 329 -8.25 7.34 -12.47
C ILE A 329 -8.37 6.73 -13.86
N GLY A 330 -8.23 5.40 -13.94
CA GLY A 330 -8.56 4.64 -15.15
C GLY A 330 -9.83 3.80 -14.94
N PHE A 331 -10.36 3.22 -16.00
CA PHE A 331 -11.56 2.36 -15.94
C PHE A 331 -11.20 0.92 -16.29
N ASN A 332 -11.40 -0.01 -15.35
CA ASN A 332 -10.90 -1.39 -15.47
C ASN A 332 -9.36 -1.43 -15.60
N SER A 333 -8.68 -0.39 -15.14
CA SER A 333 -7.25 -0.17 -15.34
C SER A 333 -6.37 -1.04 -14.45
N SER A 334 -6.91 -1.48 -13.31
CA SER A 334 -6.27 -2.39 -12.37
C SER A 334 -5.77 -3.70 -13.00
N ARG A 335 -6.47 -4.14 -14.04
CA ARG A 335 -6.28 -5.45 -14.66
C ARG A 335 -5.51 -5.38 -15.98
N PHE A 336 -5.52 -4.21 -16.64
CA PHE A 336 -4.98 -4.04 -17.99
C PHE A 336 -3.91 -2.94 -18.02
N ASP A 337 -4.31 -1.69 -17.80
CA ASP A 337 -3.42 -0.55 -18.03
C ASP A 337 -2.25 -0.52 -17.05
N GLN A 338 -2.51 -0.78 -15.76
CA GLN A 338 -1.47 -0.79 -14.72
C GLN A 338 -0.36 -1.80 -15.04
N ALA A 339 -0.69 -2.96 -15.63
CA ALA A 339 0.31 -3.94 -16.03
C ALA A 339 1.19 -3.42 -17.18
N LEU A 340 0.60 -2.73 -18.17
CA LEU A 340 1.30 -2.23 -19.35
C LEU A 340 2.31 -1.12 -19.01
N PHE A 341 1.95 -0.21 -18.12
CA PHE A 341 2.82 0.92 -17.78
C PHE A 341 3.58 0.81 -16.46
N SER A 342 3.35 -0.22 -15.63
CA SER A 342 4.09 -0.44 -14.38
C SER A 342 5.62 -0.34 -14.54
N LYS A 343 6.16 -0.83 -15.66
CA LYS A 343 7.59 -0.75 -16.01
C LYS A 343 8.11 0.68 -16.19
N TYR A 344 7.24 1.66 -16.44
CA TYR A 344 7.58 3.08 -16.55
C TYR A 344 7.37 3.84 -15.25
N LEU A 345 6.74 3.23 -14.22
CA LEU A 345 6.45 3.90 -12.94
C LEU A 345 7.63 3.89 -11.96
N HIS A 346 8.78 3.39 -12.37
CA HIS A 346 10.02 3.43 -11.58
C HIS A 346 11.20 3.73 -12.50
N ASN A 347 11.93 4.82 -12.22
CA ASN A 347 13.13 5.24 -12.92
C ASN A 347 13.93 6.25 -12.08
N ASP A 348 14.92 6.93 -12.67
CA ASP A 348 15.75 7.92 -11.97
C ASP A 348 14.99 9.17 -11.50
N LYS A 349 13.82 9.48 -12.09
CA LYS A 349 13.00 10.65 -11.76
C LYS A 349 11.92 10.36 -10.73
N TRP A 350 11.34 9.16 -10.71
CA TRP A 350 10.26 8.79 -9.79
C TRP A 350 10.33 7.33 -9.34
N THR A 351 9.73 7.03 -8.19
CA THR A 351 9.72 5.69 -7.61
C THR A 351 8.33 5.29 -7.12
N ILE A 352 8.02 4.00 -7.19
CA ILE A 352 6.83 3.42 -6.61
C ILE A 352 7.01 3.42 -5.08
N GLN A 353 6.10 4.06 -4.36
CA GLN A 353 6.11 4.13 -2.90
C GLN A 353 5.27 3.00 -2.28
N SER A 354 4.15 2.66 -2.89
CA SER A 354 3.30 1.57 -2.39
C SER A 354 2.43 0.98 -3.50
N PHE A 355 2.06 -0.28 -3.30
CA PHE A 355 1.10 -1.01 -4.12
C PHE A 355 0.10 -1.70 -3.20
N ILE A 356 -1.20 -1.51 -3.44
CA ILE A 356 -2.25 -2.14 -2.65
C ILE A 356 -3.13 -2.96 -3.58
N GLY A 357 -3.40 -4.21 -3.22
CA GLY A 357 -4.22 -5.14 -3.99
C GLY A 357 -3.49 -6.46 -4.20
N THR A 358 -4.13 -7.37 -4.93
CA THR A 358 -3.47 -8.60 -5.36
C THR A 358 -2.97 -8.46 -6.79
N MET A 359 -2.02 -9.31 -7.13
CA MET A 359 -1.39 -9.38 -8.44
C MET A 359 -2.43 -9.89 -9.48
N GLY A 360 -3.09 -8.95 -10.18
CA GLY A 360 -4.24 -9.17 -11.09
C GLY A 360 -5.53 -8.43 -10.72
N GLN A 361 -5.60 -7.87 -9.51
CA GLN A 361 -6.65 -6.96 -9.02
C GLN A 361 -6.01 -5.83 -8.18
N GLY A 362 -5.08 -5.10 -8.80
CA GLY A 362 -4.40 -3.96 -8.17
C GLY A 362 -5.40 -2.86 -7.85
N LYS A 363 -5.49 -2.43 -6.59
CA LYS A 363 -6.43 -1.37 -6.19
C LYS A 363 -5.82 0.01 -6.32
N GLN A 364 -4.53 0.12 -5.99
CA GLN A 364 -3.82 1.38 -5.97
C GLN A 364 -2.32 1.17 -6.20
N ILE A 365 -1.71 2.07 -6.98
CA ILE A 365 -0.25 2.22 -7.07
C ILE A 365 0.10 3.67 -6.77
N VAL A 366 0.94 3.92 -5.76
CA VAL A 366 1.42 5.28 -5.44
C VAL A 366 2.83 5.45 -5.98
N VAL A 367 3.05 6.55 -6.70
CA VAL A 367 4.33 6.91 -7.29
C VAL A 367 4.72 8.31 -6.81
N GLU A 368 5.96 8.47 -6.40
CA GLU A 368 6.52 9.74 -5.94
C GLU A 368 7.64 10.20 -6.87
N HIS A 369 7.57 11.47 -7.27
CA HIS A 369 8.65 12.13 -7.97
C HIS A 369 9.81 12.42 -6.98
N LYS A 370 11.00 11.86 -7.26
CA LYS A 370 12.15 11.85 -6.33
C LYS A 370 12.59 13.26 -5.92
N GLN A 371 12.60 14.21 -6.87
CA GLN A 371 13.00 15.61 -6.65
C GLN A 371 11.90 16.48 -6.00
N THR A 372 10.71 16.53 -6.61
CA THR A 372 9.63 17.45 -6.18
C THR A 372 8.82 16.92 -5.01
N LYS A 373 8.95 15.63 -4.68
CA LYS A 373 8.16 14.90 -3.68
C LYS A 373 6.65 14.88 -3.96
N GLN A 374 6.22 15.30 -5.14
CA GLN A 374 4.83 15.18 -5.58
C GLN A 374 4.47 13.71 -5.69
N GLN A 375 3.33 13.33 -5.11
CA GLN A 375 2.80 11.98 -5.19
C GLN A 375 1.58 11.93 -6.12
N ILE A 376 1.52 10.88 -6.92
CA ILE A 376 0.35 10.50 -7.71
C ILE A 376 -0.06 9.08 -7.34
N LYS A 377 -1.36 8.78 -7.39
CA LYS A 377 -1.89 7.43 -7.16
C LYS A 377 -2.76 6.97 -8.31
N PHE A 378 -2.40 5.85 -8.92
CA PHE A 378 -3.20 5.19 -9.93
C PHE A 378 -4.28 4.36 -9.24
N ILE A 379 -5.55 4.64 -9.56
CA ILE A 379 -6.71 3.92 -9.02
C ILE A 379 -7.68 3.56 -10.15
N ASP A 380 -8.54 2.58 -9.88
CA ASP A 380 -9.56 2.13 -10.81
C ASP A 380 -10.94 2.67 -10.41
N ALA A 381 -11.64 3.31 -11.34
CA ALA A 381 -13.02 3.76 -11.16
C ALA A 381 -13.95 2.60 -10.76
N MET A 382 -13.69 1.38 -11.24
CA MET A 382 -14.48 0.20 -10.90
C MET A 382 -14.34 -0.20 -9.42
N ASN A 383 -13.37 0.33 -8.68
CA ASN A 383 -13.33 0.15 -7.22
C ASN A 383 -14.53 0.79 -6.53
N TYR A 384 -15.17 1.78 -7.17
CA TYR A 384 -16.28 2.57 -6.64
C TYR A 384 -17.65 2.15 -7.19
N THR A 385 -17.70 1.16 -8.07
CA THR A 385 -18.94 0.72 -8.73
C THR A 385 -19.09 -0.80 -8.67
N GLN A 386 -20.25 -1.30 -9.09
CA GLN A 386 -20.35 -2.72 -9.46
C GLN A 386 -19.60 -2.96 -10.77
N PRO A 387 -19.12 -4.19 -11.03
CA PRO A 387 -18.51 -4.53 -12.31
C PRO A 387 -19.43 -4.18 -13.48
N THR A 388 -19.01 -3.26 -14.32
CA THR A 388 -19.76 -2.75 -15.47
C THR A 388 -18.79 -2.29 -16.56
N ASP A 389 -19.29 -2.02 -17.75
CA ASP A 389 -18.52 -1.38 -18.81
C ASP A 389 -18.62 0.15 -18.74
N LEU A 390 -17.70 0.83 -19.43
CA LEU A 390 -17.61 2.28 -19.38
C LEU A 390 -18.86 2.98 -19.92
N ALA A 391 -19.54 2.40 -20.92
CA ALA A 391 -20.75 2.99 -21.49
C ALA A 391 -21.91 2.93 -20.49
N ASN A 392 -22.09 1.79 -19.82
CA ASN A 392 -23.08 1.65 -18.76
C ASN A 392 -22.73 2.51 -17.53
N PHE A 393 -21.44 2.63 -17.17
CA PHE A 393 -21.02 3.56 -16.13
C PHE A 393 -21.39 5.02 -16.45
N ALA A 394 -21.08 5.47 -17.66
CA ALA A 394 -21.41 6.81 -18.14
C ALA A 394 -22.91 7.07 -18.16
N LYS A 395 -23.71 6.05 -18.48
CA LYS A 395 -25.17 6.11 -18.51
C LYS A 395 -25.81 6.10 -17.12
N ASP A 396 -25.34 5.24 -16.23
CA ASP A 396 -25.96 5.00 -14.92
C ASP A 396 -25.60 6.10 -13.91
N PHE A 397 -24.41 6.68 -14.03
CA PHE A 397 -23.89 7.68 -13.11
C PHE A 397 -23.70 9.07 -13.73
N GLY A 398 -23.77 9.20 -15.07
CA GLY A 398 -23.75 10.50 -15.75
C GLY A 398 -25.15 11.12 -15.89
N ASN A 399 -25.23 12.22 -16.65
CA ASN A 399 -26.50 12.91 -16.93
C ASN A 399 -26.92 12.72 -18.40
N LYS A 400 -28.08 13.26 -18.79
CA LYS A 400 -28.56 13.20 -20.19
C LYS A 400 -27.63 13.86 -21.21
N ASP A 401 -26.82 14.81 -20.76
CA ASP A 401 -25.86 15.55 -21.58
C ASP A 401 -24.47 14.88 -21.61
N ASN A 402 -24.31 13.71 -20.98
CA ASN A 402 -23.02 13.01 -20.98
C ASN A 402 -22.71 12.50 -22.39
N GLU A 403 -21.46 12.61 -22.80
CA GLU A 403 -21.01 12.14 -24.10
C GLU A 403 -21.13 10.60 -24.18
N SER A 404 -21.51 10.08 -25.35
CA SER A 404 -21.65 8.65 -25.58
C SER A 404 -20.30 8.02 -25.91
N LYS A 405 -20.05 6.81 -25.39
CA LYS A 405 -18.85 6.04 -25.74
C LYS A 405 -18.79 5.79 -27.26
N GLY A 406 -17.68 6.16 -27.88
CA GLY A 406 -17.41 5.93 -29.31
C GLY A 406 -17.16 4.45 -29.66
N LEU A 407 -16.94 4.18 -30.94
CA LEU A 407 -16.67 2.83 -31.47
C LEU A 407 -15.24 2.73 -32.01
N PHE A 408 -14.46 1.76 -31.55
CA PHE A 408 -13.09 1.55 -32.04
C PHE A 408 -12.79 0.07 -32.32
N PRO A 409 -12.12 -0.26 -33.44
CA PRO A 409 -11.79 -1.64 -33.79
C PRO A 409 -10.54 -2.12 -33.05
N TYR A 410 -10.72 -2.65 -31.83
CA TYR A 410 -9.61 -3.07 -30.96
C TYR A 410 -8.69 -4.15 -31.58
N GLU A 411 -9.23 -5.02 -32.43
CA GLU A 411 -8.48 -6.11 -33.10
C GLU A 411 -8.02 -5.71 -34.51
N GLY A 412 -8.36 -4.49 -34.98
CA GLY A 412 -8.00 -3.99 -36.30
C GLY A 412 -6.55 -3.53 -36.45
N ILE A 413 -5.87 -3.27 -35.32
CA ILE A 413 -4.45 -2.89 -35.28
C ILE A 413 -3.67 -4.01 -34.58
N THR A 414 -2.64 -4.52 -35.24
CA THR A 414 -1.81 -5.63 -34.79
C THR A 414 -0.32 -5.25 -34.83
N TYR A 415 0.51 -6.12 -34.28
CA TYR A 415 1.97 -5.98 -34.34
C TYR A 415 2.51 -5.86 -35.78
N ASP A 416 1.84 -6.48 -36.75
CA ASP A 416 2.33 -6.48 -38.14
C ASP A 416 1.89 -5.25 -38.94
N ASN A 417 0.85 -4.54 -38.49
CA ASN A 417 0.24 -3.46 -39.27
C ASN A 417 0.30 -2.07 -38.61
N TYR A 418 0.67 -1.96 -37.33
CA TYR A 418 0.61 -0.68 -36.60
C TYR A 418 1.41 0.47 -37.24
N ASN A 419 2.46 0.18 -38.01
CA ASN A 419 3.30 1.19 -38.67
C ASN A 419 2.66 1.82 -39.91
N TYR A 420 1.59 1.24 -40.48
CA TYR A 420 0.95 1.76 -41.69
C TYR A 420 -0.57 1.78 -41.62
N GLU A 421 -1.21 0.89 -40.87
CA GLU A 421 -2.67 0.82 -40.75
C GLU A 421 -3.30 2.10 -40.20
N PRO A 422 -2.72 2.77 -39.18
CA PRO A 422 -3.27 4.00 -38.65
C PRO A 422 -3.01 5.25 -39.53
N ASN A 423 -2.07 5.17 -40.49
CA ASN A 423 -1.77 6.27 -41.43
C ASN A 423 -2.79 6.38 -42.58
N LYS A 424 -3.70 5.42 -42.71
CA LYS A 424 -4.73 5.41 -43.76
C LYS A 424 -5.79 6.48 -43.50
N SER A 425 -6.23 7.15 -44.57
CA SER A 425 -7.33 8.12 -44.55
C SER A 425 -8.70 7.47 -44.70
N GLN A 426 -8.78 6.28 -45.29
CA GLN A 426 -10.04 5.54 -45.34
C GLN A 426 -10.46 5.01 -43.95
N PRO A 427 -11.77 4.95 -43.64
CA PRO A 427 -12.26 4.30 -42.43
C PRO A 427 -11.82 2.82 -42.32
N PHE A 428 -11.89 2.26 -41.12
CA PHE A 428 -11.74 0.82 -40.90
C PHE A 428 -12.89 0.07 -41.57
N SER A 429 -12.60 -1.12 -42.09
CA SER A 429 -13.65 -1.99 -42.63
C SER A 429 -14.50 -2.56 -41.50
N ILE A 430 -15.76 -2.91 -41.77
CA ILE A 430 -16.67 -3.50 -40.77
C ILE A 430 -16.07 -4.73 -40.08
N ARG A 431 -15.32 -5.56 -40.82
CA ARG A 431 -14.65 -6.76 -40.29
C ARG A 431 -13.56 -6.45 -39.26
N ALA A 432 -12.98 -5.24 -39.28
CA ALA A 432 -11.99 -4.85 -38.29
C ALA A 432 -12.59 -4.69 -36.88
N PHE A 433 -13.93 -4.56 -36.79
CA PHE A 433 -14.66 -4.46 -35.53
C PHE A 433 -15.12 -5.81 -34.98
N ASP A 434 -14.95 -6.89 -35.75
CA ASP A 434 -15.25 -8.24 -35.27
C ASP A 434 -14.29 -8.58 -34.13
N SER A 435 -14.84 -8.96 -32.98
CA SER A 435 -14.05 -9.36 -31.82
C SER A 435 -14.01 -10.87 -31.70
N GLN A 436 -12.85 -11.46 -31.96
CA GLN A 436 -12.59 -12.86 -31.68
C GLN A 436 -12.59 -13.12 -30.17
N LEU A 437 -12.15 -12.14 -29.37
CA LEU A 437 -12.12 -12.24 -27.91
C LEU A 437 -13.52 -12.43 -27.31
N LYS A 438 -14.48 -11.65 -27.81
CA LYS A 438 -15.88 -11.68 -27.34
C LYS A 438 -16.79 -12.56 -28.19
N ASN A 439 -16.26 -13.14 -29.27
CA ASN A 439 -17.03 -13.85 -30.30
C ASN A 439 -18.25 -13.03 -30.76
N LYS A 440 -18.02 -11.75 -31.09
CA LYS A 440 -19.06 -10.78 -31.45
C LYS A 440 -18.68 -10.10 -32.75
N THR A 441 -19.62 -10.03 -33.69
CA THR A 441 -19.47 -9.28 -34.93
C THR A 441 -20.08 -7.90 -34.81
N MET A 442 -19.59 -6.96 -35.62
CA MET A 442 -20.17 -5.63 -35.73
C MET A 442 -21.53 -5.70 -36.44
N ASN A 443 -22.50 -4.91 -35.99
CA ASN A 443 -23.78 -4.77 -36.66
C ASN A 443 -23.76 -3.55 -37.61
N ASP A 444 -24.63 -3.55 -38.62
CA ASP A 444 -24.62 -2.52 -39.66
C ASP A 444 -24.96 -1.12 -39.13
N ASP A 445 -25.89 -1.00 -38.18
CA ASP A 445 -26.31 0.27 -37.60
C ASP A 445 -25.18 0.94 -36.80
N ASP A 446 -24.51 0.19 -35.92
CA ASP A 446 -23.34 0.64 -35.18
C ASP A 446 -22.21 1.02 -36.15
N TYR A 447 -22.04 0.28 -37.25
CA TYR A 447 -21.02 0.58 -38.23
C TYR A 447 -21.32 1.88 -39.00
N GLN A 448 -22.59 2.17 -39.29
CA GLN A 448 -22.97 3.48 -39.83
C GLN A 448 -22.69 4.62 -38.87
N LEU A 449 -22.91 4.42 -37.56
CA LEU A 449 -22.52 5.41 -36.55
C LEU A 449 -21.01 5.67 -36.59
N TYR A 450 -20.20 4.62 -36.63
CA TYR A 450 -18.75 4.74 -36.79
C TYR A 450 -18.36 5.52 -38.06
N LEU A 451 -18.93 5.19 -39.23
CA LEU A 451 -18.61 5.88 -40.49
C LEU A 451 -19.00 7.37 -40.43
N SER A 452 -20.11 7.68 -39.78
CA SER A 452 -20.61 9.04 -39.65
C SER A 452 -19.69 9.93 -38.80
N ASP A 453 -18.99 9.33 -37.84
CA ASP A 453 -18.05 10.00 -36.96
C ASP A 453 -16.64 10.04 -37.58
N ALA A 454 -16.15 8.90 -38.08
CA ALA A 454 -14.82 8.74 -38.66
C ALA A 454 -14.53 9.71 -39.82
N LYS A 455 -15.55 10.16 -40.57
CA LYS A 455 -15.40 11.14 -41.66
C LYS A 455 -14.86 12.50 -41.21
N ASN A 456 -14.95 12.82 -39.92
CA ASN A 456 -14.48 14.09 -39.36
C ASN A 456 -12.97 14.11 -39.14
N TYR A 457 -12.28 12.99 -39.35
CA TYR A 457 -10.87 12.79 -39.05
C TYR A 457 -10.08 12.44 -40.31
N ALA A 458 -8.94 13.08 -40.52
CA ALA A 458 -8.16 12.93 -41.75
C ALA A 458 -7.48 11.56 -41.85
N THR A 459 -7.05 11.01 -40.72
CA THR A 459 -6.41 9.70 -40.62
C THR A 459 -6.99 8.88 -39.47
N ARG A 460 -6.74 7.58 -39.49
CA ARG A 460 -7.09 6.70 -38.36
C ARG A 460 -6.30 7.02 -37.09
N TRP A 461 -5.13 7.65 -37.19
CA TRP A 461 -4.43 8.23 -36.04
C TRP A 461 -5.25 9.33 -35.38
N ASP A 462 -5.78 10.27 -36.18
CA ASP A 462 -6.58 11.38 -35.66
C ASP A 462 -7.88 10.86 -35.02
N TYR A 463 -8.48 9.81 -35.59
CA TYR A 463 -9.62 9.12 -34.99
C TYR A 463 -9.26 8.40 -33.68
N LEU A 464 -8.11 7.71 -33.63
CA LEU A 464 -7.64 7.05 -32.40
C LEU A 464 -7.37 8.07 -31.28
N GLN A 465 -6.80 9.22 -31.62
CA GLN A 465 -6.62 10.30 -30.65
C GLN A 465 -7.95 10.76 -30.10
N HIS A 466 -8.89 11.16 -30.95
CA HIS A 466 -10.22 11.58 -30.53
C HIS A 466 -10.91 10.51 -29.67
N TYR A 467 -10.85 9.25 -30.09
CA TYR A 467 -11.45 8.13 -29.38
C TYR A 467 -10.89 7.99 -27.95
N ASN A 468 -9.56 8.04 -27.79
CA ASN A 468 -8.93 7.92 -26.48
C ASN A 468 -9.23 9.13 -25.58
N GLU A 469 -9.26 10.33 -26.16
CA GLU A 469 -9.62 11.56 -25.44
C GLU A 469 -11.06 11.47 -24.92
N LEU A 470 -12.01 11.11 -25.79
CA LEU A 470 -13.42 10.89 -25.46
C LEU A 470 -13.58 9.87 -24.32
N ASP A 471 -12.91 8.72 -24.40
CA ASP A 471 -12.97 7.67 -23.36
C ASP A 471 -12.53 8.18 -21.97
N THR A 472 -11.65 9.20 -21.91
CA THR A 472 -11.29 9.84 -20.63
C THR A 472 -12.27 10.93 -20.20
N GLN A 473 -12.83 11.69 -21.14
CA GLN A 473 -13.77 12.78 -20.85
C GLN A 473 -15.11 12.25 -20.32
N ILE A 474 -15.61 11.14 -20.86
CA ILE A 474 -16.91 10.54 -20.45
C ILE A 474 -16.93 10.06 -19.00
N MET A 475 -15.77 9.88 -18.37
CA MET A 475 -15.65 9.49 -16.96
C MET A 475 -15.85 10.66 -15.99
N ILE A 476 -15.59 11.89 -16.42
CA ILE A 476 -15.52 13.07 -15.51
C ILE A 476 -16.85 13.29 -14.79
N GLN A 477 -17.95 13.41 -15.54
CA GLN A 477 -19.26 13.70 -14.95
C GLN A 477 -19.77 12.57 -14.03
N PRO A 478 -19.72 11.28 -14.42
CA PRO A 478 -20.01 10.17 -13.52
C PRO A 478 -19.20 10.18 -12.21
N LEU A 479 -17.89 10.46 -12.30
CA LEU A 479 -17.02 10.53 -11.12
C LEU A 479 -17.39 11.71 -10.23
N ASP A 480 -17.68 12.89 -10.80
CA ASP A 480 -18.15 14.05 -10.06
C ASP A 480 -19.46 13.78 -9.32
N ASN A 481 -20.40 13.10 -9.98
CA ASN A 481 -21.68 12.72 -9.37
C ASN A 481 -21.47 11.75 -8.20
N LEU A 482 -20.55 10.78 -8.33
CA LEU A 482 -20.20 9.87 -7.24
C LEU A 482 -19.50 10.61 -6.09
N ILE A 483 -18.52 11.47 -6.38
CA ILE A 483 -17.83 12.29 -5.38
C ILE A 483 -18.85 13.14 -4.62
N ASN A 484 -19.75 13.82 -5.32
CA ASN A 484 -20.81 14.63 -4.73
C ASN A 484 -21.76 13.79 -3.85
N TRP A 485 -22.08 12.57 -4.26
CA TRP A 485 -22.92 11.69 -3.46
C TRP A 485 -22.27 11.28 -2.13
N PHE A 486 -20.97 10.95 -2.12
CA PHE A 486 -20.25 10.66 -0.88
C PHE A 486 -20.00 11.91 -0.03
N TYR A 487 -19.76 13.06 -0.68
CA TYR A 487 -19.53 14.33 -0.01
C TYR A 487 -20.72 14.78 0.84
N GLN A 488 -21.96 14.44 0.46
CA GLN A 488 -23.16 14.70 1.28
C GLN A 488 -23.10 14.08 2.68
N TYR A 489 -22.22 13.09 2.89
CA TYR A 489 -21.99 12.44 4.18
C TYR A 489 -20.64 12.83 4.82
N ASN A 490 -19.99 13.89 4.33
CA ASN A 490 -18.63 14.30 4.70
C ASN A 490 -17.58 13.20 4.47
N VAL A 491 -17.78 12.36 3.45
CA VAL A 491 -16.83 11.32 3.06
C VAL A 491 -16.15 11.74 1.76
N ASP A 492 -14.81 11.87 1.80
CA ASP A 492 -14.01 11.99 0.59
C ASP A 492 -13.90 10.62 -0.09
N MET A 493 -14.62 10.45 -1.20
CA MET A 493 -14.66 9.21 -1.98
C MET A 493 -13.27 8.71 -2.37
N LEU A 494 -12.37 9.60 -2.78
CA LEU A 494 -11.05 9.25 -3.33
C LEU A 494 -10.00 9.04 -2.25
N SER A 495 -10.25 9.48 -1.02
CA SER A 495 -9.44 9.13 0.15
C SER A 495 -9.59 7.65 0.55
N VAL A 496 -10.71 7.03 0.18
CA VAL A 496 -11.08 5.68 0.59
C VAL A 496 -11.02 4.72 -0.61
N MET A 497 -10.45 3.54 -0.43
CA MET A 497 -10.04 2.68 -1.56
C MET A 497 -11.15 1.96 -2.35
N SER A 498 -12.41 2.00 -1.91
CA SER A 498 -13.48 1.21 -2.55
C SER A 498 -14.87 1.67 -2.14
N LEU A 499 -15.88 1.30 -2.93
CA LEU A 499 -17.29 1.50 -2.64
C LEU A 499 -17.69 0.95 -1.25
N ALA A 500 -17.22 -0.25 -0.91
CA ALA A 500 -17.53 -0.89 0.38
C ALA A 500 -16.90 -0.14 1.56
N ALA A 501 -15.67 0.36 1.38
CA ALA A 501 -14.99 1.15 2.38
C ALA A 501 -15.65 2.53 2.53
N ASN A 502 -16.08 3.16 1.42
CA ASN A 502 -16.86 4.40 1.45
C ASN A 502 -18.20 4.22 2.17
N ALA A 503 -18.92 3.14 1.89
CA ALA A 503 -20.15 2.81 2.62
C ALA A 503 -19.92 2.60 4.12
N ASN A 504 -18.76 2.06 4.52
CA ASN A 504 -18.40 1.96 5.94
C ASN A 504 -18.04 3.34 6.53
N ALA A 505 -17.33 4.19 5.79
CA ALA A 505 -17.05 5.56 6.20
C ALA A 505 -18.35 6.34 6.46
N ILE A 506 -19.36 6.21 5.58
CA ILE A 506 -20.70 6.79 5.80
C ILE A 506 -21.32 6.28 7.10
N LYS A 507 -21.27 4.97 7.36
CA LYS A 507 -21.82 4.39 8.61
C LYS A 507 -21.15 5.01 9.85
N TYR A 508 -19.83 5.19 9.80
CA TYR A 508 -19.10 5.83 10.89
C TYR A 508 -19.46 7.32 10.99
N ALA A 509 -19.49 8.07 9.89
CA ALA A 509 -19.89 9.47 9.89
C ALA A 509 -21.28 9.67 10.52
N ILE A 510 -22.23 8.76 10.26
CA ILE A 510 -23.56 8.78 10.88
C ILE A 510 -23.50 8.41 12.38
N ALA A 511 -22.72 7.39 12.74
CA ALA A 511 -22.57 6.97 14.14
C ALA A 511 -21.89 8.02 15.03
N TYR A 512 -20.99 8.81 14.43
CA TYR A 512 -20.22 9.87 15.10
C TYR A 512 -20.77 11.27 14.86
N LYS A 513 -21.97 11.43 14.30
CA LYS A 513 -22.54 12.74 13.97
C LYS A 513 -22.67 13.69 15.18
N ASP A 514 -22.83 13.13 16.38
CA ASP A 514 -22.99 13.87 17.65
C ASP A 514 -21.66 13.91 18.44
N PHE A 515 -20.55 13.48 17.84
CA PHE A 515 -19.22 13.59 18.44
C PHE A 515 -18.71 15.03 18.35
N ASP A 516 -18.32 15.59 19.49
CA ASP A 516 -17.68 16.89 19.60
C ASP A 516 -16.37 16.76 20.38
N LEU A 517 -15.27 17.13 19.73
CA LEU A 517 -13.92 17.09 20.30
C LEU A 517 -13.79 17.96 21.57
N ASN A 518 -14.63 18.98 21.72
CA ASN A 518 -14.58 19.91 22.85
C ASN A 518 -15.35 19.39 24.07
N VAL A 519 -16.19 18.38 23.91
CA VAL A 519 -16.89 17.73 25.01
C VAL A 519 -15.92 16.79 25.73
N ASN A 520 -15.90 16.86 27.07
CA ASN A 520 -15.23 15.85 27.86
C ASN A 520 -16.17 14.67 28.09
N TYR A 521 -15.95 13.58 27.36
CA TYR A 521 -16.67 12.33 27.55
C TYR A 521 -16.12 11.62 28.80
N PRO A 522 -16.95 11.34 29.83
CA PRO A 522 -16.47 10.76 31.08
C PRO A 522 -16.12 9.27 30.95
N GLN A 523 -15.13 8.83 31.71
CA GLN A 523 -14.80 7.40 31.84
C GLN A 523 -15.87 6.66 32.69
N GLN A 524 -16.28 5.46 32.26
CA GLN A 524 -17.39 4.70 32.89
C GLN A 524 -17.08 4.15 34.30
N SER A 525 -15.86 4.24 34.81
CA SER A 525 -15.53 3.79 36.17
C SER A 525 -15.45 4.96 37.15
N LYS A 526 -16.31 4.96 38.19
CA LYS A 526 -16.21 5.92 39.30
C LYS A 526 -16.38 5.24 40.66
N LYS A 527 -15.23 4.98 41.31
CA LYS A 527 -15.09 4.92 42.79
C LYS A 527 -13.80 5.60 43.28
N SER A 528 -13.14 6.42 42.44
CA SER A 528 -11.89 7.08 42.81
C SER A 528 -12.16 8.39 43.56
N THR A 529 -11.42 8.65 44.64
CA THR A 529 -11.52 9.89 45.41
C THR A 529 -10.70 11.02 44.76
N PRO A 530 -11.05 12.30 44.99
CA PRO A 530 -10.27 13.43 44.51
C PRO A 530 -8.80 13.36 44.96
N PHE A 531 -7.88 13.69 44.06
CA PHE A 531 -6.47 13.76 44.40
C PHE A 531 -6.16 15.07 45.15
N ILE A 532 -5.48 14.98 46.28
CA ILE A 532 -4.93 16.14 46.98
C ILE A 532 -3.41 16.04 46.89
N LEU A 533 -2.77 17.09 46.35
CA LEU A 533 -1.32 17.11 46.20
C LEU A 533 -0.66 17.14 47.58
N SER A 534 0.13 16.12 47.91
CA SER A 534 1.00 16.13 49.09
C SER A 534 2.39 16.65 48.74
N GLN A 535 3.06 17.27 49.72
CA GLN A 535 4.44 17.74 49.54
C GLN A 535 5.39 16.60 49.14
N SER A 536 5.22 15.41 49.72
CA SER A 536 6.05 14.24 49.40
C SER A 536 5.89 13.79 47.94
N TYR A 537 4.65 13.80 47.44
CA TYR A 537 4.37 13.50 46.04
C TYR A 537 4.99 14.54 45.11
N TRP A 538 4.84 15.82 45.44
CA TRP A 538 5.42 16.92 44.66
C TRP A 538 6.96 16.82 44.60
N ASN A 539 7.61 16.60 45.74
CA ASN A 539 9.06 16.44 45.80
C ASN A 539 9.55 15.29 44.90
N SER A 540 8.86 14.14 44.95
CA SER A 540 9.17 13.00 44.08
C SER A 540 9.03 13.35 42.59
N LYS A 541 7.99 14.11 42.21
CA LYS A 541 7.78 14.53 40.82
C LYS A 541 8.85 15.51 40.34
N VAL A 542 9.20 16.51 41.14
CA VAL A 542 10.26 17.50 40.81
C VAL A 542 11.60 16.80 40.53
N ILE A 543 11.97 15.81 41.36
CA ILE A 543 13.18 14.99 41.13
C ILE A 543 13.08 14.26 39.79
N GLY A 544 11.94 13.62 39.51
CA GLY A 544 11.70 12.92 38.25
C GLY A 544 11.84 13.82 37.02
N TYR A 545 11.26 15.03 37.06
CA TYR A 545 11.38 16.00 35.98
C TYR A 545 12.83 16.44 35.76
N GLY A 546 13.56 16.69 36.84
CA GLY A 546 14.99 17.02 36.77
C GLY A 546 15.84 15.91 36.15
N ILE A 547 15.56 14.64 36.46
CA ILE A 547 16.26 13.49 35.84
C ILE A 547 15.95 13.42 34.34
N GLN A 548 14.68 13.52 33.95
CA GLN A 548 14.26 13.45 32.55
C GLN A 548 14.90 14.55 31.69
N ASP A 549 14.97 15.78 32.21
CA ASP A 549 15.56 16.89 31.48
C ASP A 549 17.08 16.77 31.37
N LYS A 550 17.76 16.27 32.42
CA LYS A 550 19.21 15.96 32.35
C LYS A 550 19.52 14.87 31.33
N GLN A 551 18.74 13.78 31.31
CA GLN A 551 18.91 12.68 30.36
C GLN A 551 18.76 13.12 28.89
N LYS A 552 17.94 14.14 28.64
CA LYS A 552 17.75 14.73 27.30
C LYS A 552 18.59 16.01 27.09
N HIS A 553 19.61 16.23 27.91
CA HIS A 553 20.56 17.35 27.82
C HIS A 553 19.91 18.75 27.80
N ARG A 554 18.77 18.93 28.47
CA ARG A 554 18.09 20.23 28.59
C ARG A 554 18.68 21.07 29.72
N LYS A 555 18.59 22.40 29.60
CA LYS A 555 19.02 23.35 30.65
C LYS A 555 18.07 23.26 31.86
N THR A 556 18.57 22.88 33.03
CA THR A 556 17.71 22.65 34.22
C THR A 556 17.69 23.79 35.23
N ASN A 557 18.42 24.88 34.98
CA ASN A 557 18.62 25.97 35.95
C ASN A 557 17.32 26.64 36.41
N ASN A 558 16.28 26.62 35.57
CA ASN A 558 15.00 27.28 35.81
C ASN A 558 13.83 26.28 35.91
N ASN A 559 14.13 25.00 36.16
CA ASN A 559 13.08 23.99 36.31
C ASN A 559 12.15 24.32 37.47
N VAL A 560 10.95 23.76 37.40
CA VAL A 560 10.05 23.68 38.55
C VAL A 560 10.78 23.09 39.76
N THR A 561 10.52 23.67 40.92
CA THR A 561 11.21 23.33 42.17
C THR A 561 10.22 22.87 43.23
N ILE A 562 10.74 22.30 44.32
CA ILE A 562 9.93 21.92 45.48
C ILE A 562 9.17 23.12 46.09
N ASN A 563 9.68 24.35 45.90
CA ASN A 563 9.07 25.59 46.40
C ASN A 563 7.83 26.01 45.60
N ASP A 564 7.60 25.41 44.44
CA ASP A 564 6.43 25.71 43.59
C ASP A 564 5.18 24.94 44.00
N TYR A 565 5.23 24.25 45.15
CA TYR A 565 4.18 23.37 45.66
C TYR A 565 2.81 24.06 45.72
N GLU A 566 2.69 25.22 46.37
CA GLU A 566 1.39 25.89 46.55
C GLU A 566 0.78 26.30 45.20
N TYR A 567 1.61 26.74 44.25
CA TYR A 567 1.17 27.07 42.90
C TYR A 567 0.58 25.84 42.19
N TYR A 568 1.29 24.71 42.22
CA TYR A 568 0.83 23.50 41.52
C TYR A 568 -0.30 22.77 42.24
N LYS A 569 -0.39 22.89 43.57
CA LYS A 569 -1.53 22.41 44.35
C LYS A 569 -2.80 23.12 43.92
N ASP A 570 -2.79 24.45 43.93
CA ASP A 570 -3.92 25.27 43.48
C ASP A 570 -4.22 25.04 41.98
N LEU A 571 -3.20 24.89 41.14
CA LEU A 571 -3.38 24.57 39.71
C LEU A 571 -4.11 23.24 39.50
N PHE A 572 -3.72 22.17 40.20
CA PHE A 572 -4.36 20.85 40.07
C PHE A 572 -5.76 20.80 40.68
N GLU A 573 -6.08 21.64 41.66
CA GLU A 573 -7.44 21.78 42.20
C GLU A 573 -8.36 22.51 41.21
N ARG A 574 -7.90 23.65 40.67
CA ARG A 574 -8.69 24.50 39.77
C ARG A 574 -8.84 23.90 38.36
N GLN A 575 -7.78 23.33 37.80
CA GLN A 575 -7.76 22.82 36.43
C GLN A 575 -7.99 21.30 36.38
N GLY A 576 -8.05 20.74 35.17
CA GLY A 576 -8.05 19.30 34.92
C GLY A 576 -6.89 18.94 33.98
N CYS A 577 -6.84 17.70 33.55
CA CYS A 577 -5.92 17.29 32.49
C CYS A 577 -6.21 18.08 31.21
N VAL A 578 -5.20 18.72 30.61
CA VAL A 578 -5.37 19.51 29.38
C VAL A 578 -5.81 18.66 28.18
N ILE A 579 -5.43 17.38 28.15
CA ILE A 579 -5.72 16.47 27.03
C ILE A 579 -7.11 15.85 27.19
N CYS A 580 -7.38 15.13 28.29
CA CYS A 580 -8.67 14.46 28.47
C CYS A 580 -9.74 15.31 29.14
N GLY A 581 -9.40 16.43 29.77
CA GLY A 581 -10.35 17.28 30.50
C GLY A 581 -10.76 16.78 31.88
N ASP A 582 -10.31 15.60 32.31
CA ASP A 582 -10.72 15.03 33.60
C ASP A 582 -10.09 15.73 34.79
N LYS A 583 -10.84 15.77 35.89
CA LYS A 583 -10.30 16.09 37.21
C LYS A 583 -9.37 14.99 37.70
N PHE A 584 -8.40 15.38 38.52
CA PHE A 584 -7.40 14.46 39.06
C PHE A 584 -7.96 13.67 40.24
N THR A 585 -7.70 12.36 40.24
CA THR A 585 -8.13 11.43 41.28
C THR A 585 -6.96 10.54 41.72
N MET A 586 -7.13 9.74 42.76
CA MET A 586 -6.10 8.82 43.21
C MET A 586 -5.69 7.79 42.15
N ASP A 587 -6.60 7.41 41.25
CA ASP A 587 -6.32 6.52 40.12
C ASP A 587 -5.82 7.28 38.87
N ASN A 588 -6.17 8.57 38.77
CA ASN A 588 -5.81 9.45 37.66
C ASN A 588 -4.92 10.61 38.16
N LYS A 589 -3.73 10.28 38.68
CA LYS A 589 -2.86 11.26 39.34
C LYS A 589 -2.30 12.30 38.35
N PRO A 590 -2.12 13.56 38.78
CA PRO A 590 -1.58 14.62 37.93
C PRO A 590 -0.08 14.46 37.71
N THR A 591 0.35 14.94 36.56
CA THR A 591 1.75 15.15 36.14
C THR A 591 1.84 16.48 35.40
N LEU A 592 3.06 16.96 35.16
CA LEU A 592 3.33 18.06 34.25
C LEU A 592 3.70 17.50 32.88
N ASP A 593 2.96 17.90 31.86
CA ASP A 593 3.35 17.72 30.46
C ASP A 593 4.03 19.00 29.97
N ARG A 594 4.97 18.85 29.04
CA ARG A 594 5.65 19.97 28.40
C ARG A 594 4.85 20.45 27.19
N ILE A 595 4.74 21.76 27.04
CA ILE A 595 4.14 22.39 25.86
C ILE A 595 5.08 22.24 24.66
N ASP A 596 6.36 22.58 24.82
CA ASP A 596 7.43 22.29 23.88
C ASP A 596 8.41 21.26 24.47
N ASN A 597 8.51 20.08 23.85
CA ASN A 597 9.39 18.98 24.28
C ASN A 597 10.89 19.30 24.16
N ARG A 598 11.27 20.37 23.45
CA ARG A 598 12.66 20.86 23.36
C ARG A 598 13.05 21.68 24.59
N LEU A 599 12.08 22.28 25.26
CA LEU A 599 12.29 23.10 26.44
C LEU A 599 12.17 22.26 27.72
N PRO A 600 12.86 22.64 28.80
CA PRO A 600 12.80 21.92 30.07
C PRO A 600 11.46 22.17 30.80
N HIS A 601 11.25 21.51 31.93
CA HIS A 601 10.08 21.72 32.78
C HIS A 601 10.15 23.04 33.54
N ILE A 602 9.97 24.17 32.84
CA ILE A 602 9.78 25.50 33.44
C ILE A 602 8.29 25.81 33.58
N LYS A 603 7.91 26.68 34.52
CA LYS A 603 6.49 27.00 34.80
C LYS A 603 5.68 27.38 33.56
N SER A 604 6.24 28.21 32.67
CA SER A 604 5.56 28.67 31.44
C SER A 604 5.48 27.62 30.34
N ASN A 605 6.26 26.53 30.43
CA ASN A 605 6.31 25.44 29.46
C ASN A 605 5.62 24.18 29.99
N CYS A 606 4.96 24.23 31.15
CA CYS A 606 4.34 23.07 31.77
C CYS A 606 2.84 23.27 31.95
N GLN A 607 2.09 22.20 31.66
CA GLN A 607 0.64 22.16 31.79
C GLN A 607 0.19 20.89 32.53
N PRO A 608 -0.95 20.95 33.25
CA PRO A 608 -1.44 19.83 34.02
C PRO A 608 -1.96 18.72 33.09
N CYS A 609 -1.43 17.51 33.25
CA CYS A 609 -1.80 16.34 32.43
C CYS A 609 -1.83 15.09 33.30
N CYS A 610 -2.79 14.18 33.08
CA CYS A 610 -2.79 12.94 33.83
C CYS A 610 -1.74 11.95 33.29
N LEU A 611 -1.31 11.02 34.14
CA LEU A 611 -0.25 10.07 33.78
C LEU A 611 -0.55 9.28 32.49
N TYR A 612 -1.79 8.83 32.32
CA TYR A 612 -2.22 8.11 31.12
C TYR A 612 -2.07 8.96 29.86
N CYS A 613 -2.62 10.18 29.87
CA CYS A 613 -2.59 11.07 28.71
C CYS A 613 -1.16 11.50 28.37
N ASN A 614 -0.34 11.79 29.38
CA ASN A 614 1.06 12.19 29.19
C ASN A 614 1.87 11.05 28.55
N ARG A 615 1.67 9.80 29.01
CA ARG A 615 2.30 8.61 28.43
C ARG A 615 1.81 8.32 27.00
N TYR A 616 0.50 8.39 26.79
CA TYR A 616 -0.11 8.08 25.49
C TYR A 616 0.23 9.12 24.41
N LYS A 617 0.29 10.40 24.80
CA LYS A 617 0.79 11.50 23.95
C LYS A 617 2.26 11.25 23.61
N SER A 618 3.12 11.08 24.62
CA SER A 618 4.57 11.00 24.41
C SER A 618 5.05 12.23 23.60
N ASP A 619 5.64 12.02 22.42
CA ASP A 619 6.06 13.06 21.48
C ASP A 619 5.04 13.36 20.35
N LYS A 620 3.83 12.79 20.42
CA LYS A 620 2.76 13.00 19.43
C LYS A 620 2.05 14.34 19.62
N ASP A 621 1.33 14.78 18.58
CA ASP A 621 0.52 15.99 18.60
C ASP A 621 -0.61 15.92 19.65
N GLU A 622 -0.76 17.01 20.40
CA GLU A 622 -1.73 17.10 21.50
C GLU A 622 -3.18 17.01 21.01
N LYS A 623 -3.53 17.68 19.92
CA LYS A 623 -4.91 17.72 19.39
C LYS A 623 -5.31 16.37 18.84
N ILE A 624 -4.41 15.71 18.10
CA ILE A 624 -4.62 14.34 17.61
C ILE A 624 -4.78 13.38 18.79
N THR A 625 -3.96 13.52 19.82
CA THR A 625 -4.05 12.68 21.01
C THR A 625 -5.40 12.87 21.73
N LYS A 626 -5.81 14.12 21.92
CA LYS A 626 -7.12 14.48 22.49
C LYS A 626 -8.26 13.88 21.67
N LEU A 627 -8.19 13.96 20.33
CA LEU A 627 -9.17 13.38 19.43
C LEU A 627 -9.33 11.87 19.65
N PHE A 628 -8.24 11.11 19.65
CA PHE A 628 -8.32 9.66 19.86
C PHE A 628 -8.90 9.29 21.23
N ILE A 629 -8.51 10.01 22.28
CA ILE A 629 -9.01 9.76 23.65
C ILE A 629 -10.51 10.05 23.73
N GLN A 630 -10.96 11.22 23.28
CA GLN A 630 -12.37 11.59 23.34
C GLN A 630 -13.22 10.69 22.44
N LEU A 631 -12.73 10.36 21.24
CA LEU A 631 -13.42 9.45 20.33
C LEU A 631 -13.59 8.06 20.94
N ARG A 632 -12.53 7.49 21.52
CA ARG A 632 -12.61 6.20 22.24
C ARG A 632 -13.67 6.23 23.33
N ARG A 633 -13.69 7.29 24.15
CA ARG A 633 -14.66 7.44 25.23
C ARG A 633 -16.09 7.58 24.71
N TYR A 634 -16.30 8.40 23.68
CA TYR A 634 -17.59 8.53 23.01
C TYR A 634 -18.08 7.16 22.51
N CYS A 635 -17.21 6.36 21.89
CA CYS A 635 -17.57 5.01 21.44
C CYS A 635 -17.97 4.10 22.60
N ILE A 636 -17.24 4.13 23.72
CA ILE A 636 -17.56 3.30 24.90
C ILE A 636 -18.93 3.68 25.48
N ILE A 637 -19.19 4.98 25.64
CA ILE A 637 -20.45 5.49 26.20
C ILE A 637 -21.64 5.12 25.32
N ASN A 638 -21.48 5.20 24.00
CA ASN A 638 -22.55 4.96 23.04
C ASN A 638 -22.57 3.51 22.50
N HIS A 639 -21.76 2.61 23.08
CA HIS A 639 -21.63 1.22 22.66
C HIS A 639 -21.33 1.04 21.15
N LEU A 640 -20.52 1.94 20.59
CA LEU A 640 -20.14 1.92 19.18
C LEU A 640 -18.93 1.00 18.94
N PRO A 641 -18.88 0.30 17.78
CA PRO A 641 -17.74 -0.53 17.42
C PRO A 641 -16.48 0.32 17.19
N GLN A 642 -15.35 -0.12 17.77
CA GLN A 642 -14.06 0.57 17.68
C GLN A 642 -13.05 -0.22 16.84
N THR A 643 -12.27 0.48 16.02
CA THR A 643 -11.06 -0.05 15.34
C THR A 643 -9.77 0.46 15.97
N ILE A 644 -9.86 1.33 16.98
CA ILE A 644 -8.72 1.86 17.72
C ILE A 644 -8.23 0.74 18.63
N VAL A 645 -7.11 0.11 18.24
CA VAL A 645 -6.51 -1.01 18.99
C VAL A 645 -5.97 -0.48 20.33
N ASN A 646 -6.11 -1.26 21.39
CA ASN A 646 -5.46 -0.98 22.67
C ASN A 646 -3.93 -1.17 22.50
N ASN A 647 -3.24 -0.14 22.04
CA ASN A 647 -1.81 -0.03 22.31
C ASN A 647 -1.68 0.56 23.72
N GLU A 648 -1.94 -0.27 24.73
CA GLU A 648 -1.64 0.02 26.14
C GLU A 648 -0.15 -0.13 26.44
#